data_AF-A0A1S1YSS1-F1
#
_entry.id   AF-A0A1S1YSS1-F1
#
_cell.length_a   1.000
_cell.length_b   1.000
_cell.length_c   1.000
_cell.angle_alpha   90.00
_cell.angle_beta   90.00
_cell.angle_gamma   90.00
#
_symmetry.space_group_name_H-M   'P 1'
#
loop_
_entity.id
_entity.type
_entity.pdbx_description
1 polymer ?
#
loop_
_entity_poly.entity_id
_entity_poly.type
_entity_poly.pdbx_seq_one_letter_code
_entity_poly.pdbx_strand_id
1 'polypeptide(L)'
;MKKYILSILFITCAWFSSHAQEKKNILFIALDDLKPTIGAFGDDYAITPNMDRLADQGTVFLNNHCQQAVCGPSRASLLTGLRPDIVQVWDLKTKFRNKRPDVVTLPQYFKESGYLTYGVGKIYDPRTVDSKLDAPSWSEYTYPNELKYAEGYGEPAFSYYQDPYNIQKIRSLRKEAMEKGIEKKKINKWVQNQFKPAFEKADVPDNAYIDGAITNQGIEYIKELSKQDKPFFLAVGYKRPHLPFAAPSKYWDMYKEDEVPLAKFQHKVEGGYDKAYHTSNELRGYKTEGLEVGQEDGLAVVSEKGQRQLIHGYYAATSYVDKLVGQLLDQLHDSNLDKNTIIILWGDHGWHLGDHRLWNKHSNFEQAARSPMIIVDPTQKTVKHVNSVTEFVDIYPTLADMAGLPVPTHLSGKSLQPVLTGEKESVKDYAITQIARGQINGYSLKSGHYRYTVWYNNNPRLKKSLKDCKRVAEELYDYEKDPLETVNHVNEKEYKATLEAMRALFLDFFNKERQYKDFSIGKVNATETPTAGWEADALARIEKHRKGDVSLTVYNKKGKLIEGEIKVEQISHQFRWGGIIDSRLLGGKDRAKYQAEFAQLFEHAGYENALKIKHKKLYNNFHKVINPFLKENDITLRGHALVWEKVKNMPPSVGKFAAQNDTAQLMAGLEEYVDYGLNNYDVIEWDLLNEPRECHEVQDLTKQNSWAHWFEYGDKVRKDKNVKFYLNENKVISAPYKIAEKNINFHFKVIEDILAEGAPLEALGFQSRIKQHIKPEDVYQRLNKFAEFGLPMLGTEFEIVDSGYQKFTDKDREEITKEMMTIYFSHPQVEGLYVWTPFGQNKKAFYDLDLNPRPEAKVWKDQLNKWTTNLTADIKNGKADFRGFKGKYKVSYTNKGKTYSKIFEVTDSENNIEVKLTELNK
;
A
#
# COMPACT_ATOMS: atom_id res chain seq x y z
N MET A 1 1.96 57.36 38.61
CA MET A 1 3.21 56.65 38.97
C MET A 1 2.86 55.67 40.06
N LYS A 2 3.26 54.40 40.09
CA LYS A 2 3.94 53.46 39.20
C LYS A 2 3.68 52.13 39.94
N LYS A 3 2.98 51.18 39.30
CA LYS A 3 3.54 49.95 38.72
C LYS A 3 3.92 48.87 39.76
N TYR A 4 3.62 47.63 39.40
CA TYR A 4 4.18 46.36 39.88
C TYR A 4 3.43 45.56 40.97
N ILE A 5 2.16 45.21 40.75
CA ILE A 5 1.57 43.96 41.30
C ILE A 5 0.69 43.31 40.22
N LEU A 6 1.29 42.83 39.14
CA LEU A 6 0.60 41.98 38.14
C LEU A 6 1.64 41.20 37.31
N SER A 7 2.49 40.41 37.96
CA SER A 7 3.53 39.63 37.24
C SER A 7 4.05 38.37 37.96
N ILE A 8 3.25 37.68 38.79
CA ILE A 8 3.68 36.40 39.42
C ILE A 8 2.64 35.29 39.23
N LEU A 9 2.05 35.18 38.04
CA LEU A 9 1.21 34.01 37.70
C LEU A 9 1.23 33.68 36.20
N PHE A 10 2.40 33.87 35.56
CA PHE A 10 2.57 33.56 34.13
C PHE A 10 3.94 32.94 33.76
N ILE A 11 4.65 32.34 34.73
CA ILE A 11 5.92 31.64 34.45
C ILE A 11 6.02 30.34 35.26
N THR A 12 5.14 29.38 34.99
CA THR A 12 5.39 27.93 35.23
C THR A 12 4.70 27.03 34.19
N CYS A 13 4.25 27.54 33.05
CA CYS A 13 4.02 26.71 31.85
C CYS A 13 5.33 26.65 31.05
N ALA A 14 6.39 26.18 31.70
CA ALA A 14 7.63 25.86 31.00
C ALA A 14 7.54 24.41 30.50
N TRP A 15 7.24 24.27 29.21
CA TRP A 15 7.77 23.23 28.33
C TRP A 15 7.65 21.77 28.82
N PHE A 16 6.42 21.25 28.87
CA PHE A 16 6.22 19.90 28.32
C PHE A 16 5.86 20.06 26.84
N SER A 17 6.83 20.52 26.04
CA SER A 17 6.85 20.10 24.65
C SER A 17 7.03 18.59 24.72
N SER A 18 5.93 17.83 24.56
CA SER A 18 6.07 16.46 24.12
C SER A 18 6.98 16.54 22.91
N HIS A 19 8.22 16.06 23.03
CA HIS A 19 9.05 15.85 21.87
C HIS A 19 8.27 14.81 21.06
N ALA A 20 7.45 15.27 20.12
CA ALA A 20 6.98 14.43 19.05
C ALA A 20 8.25 13.84 18.48
N GLN A 21 8.45 12.54 18.66
CA GLN A 21 9.67 11.88 18.24
C GLN A 21 9.86 12.20 16.75
N GLU A 22 10.92 12.94 16.45
CA GLU A 22 11.20 13.43 15.11
C GLU A 22 11.25 12.20 14.19
N LYS A 23 10.48 12.22 13.09
CA LYS A 23 10.41 11.08 12.18
C LYS A 23 11.81 10.85 11.60
N LYS A 24 12.34 9.63 11.75
CA LYS A 24 13.68 9.26 11.26
C LYS A 24 13.69 9.21 9.73
N ASN A 25 14.76 9.70 9.12
CA ASN A 25 15.02 9.53 7.69
C ASN A 25 15.47 8.11 7.37
N ILE A 26 15.42 7.71 6.10
CA ILE A 26 15.93 6.43 5.61
C ILE A 26 16.97 6.67 4.51
N LEU A 27 18.18 6.11 4.68
CA LEU A 27 19.16 5.92 3.60
C LEU A 27 19.19 4.44 3.22
N PHE A 28 18.71 4.14 2.02
CA PHE A 28 18.53 2.80 1.49
C PHE A 28 19.58 2.51 0.41
N ILE A 29 20.64 1.78 0.75
CA ILE A 29 21.79 1.50 -0.11
C ILE A 29 21.68 0.07 -0.65
N ALA A 30 21.54 -0.07 -1.97
CA ALA A 30 21.40 -1.36 -2.66
C ALA A 30 22.62 -1.66 -3.53
N LEU A 31 23.20 -2.85 -3.42
CA LEU A 31 24.36 -3.28 -4.20
C LEU A 31 23.99 -4.50 -5.06
N ASP A 32 24.28 -4.45 -6.36
CA ASP A 32 23.89 -5.48 -7.32
C ASP A 32 24.92 -6.61 -7.38
N ASP A 33 24.47 -7.86 -7.19
CA ASP A 33 25.29 -9.08 -7.18
C ASP A 33 26.34 -9.16 -6.05
N LEU A 34 26.17 -8.41 -4.96
CA LEU A 34 27.08 -8.45 -3.81
C LEU A 34 26.79 -9.66 -2.91
N LYS A 35 27.73 -10.60 -2.84
CA LYS A 35 27.79 -11.63 -1.78
C LYS A 35 28.44 -11.05 -0.51
N PRO A 36 28.44 -11.76 0.63
CA PRO A 36 29.08 -11.29 1.87
C PRO A 36 30.62 -11.17 1.84
N THR A 37 31.20 -10.67 0.76
CA THR A 37 32.64 -10.34 0.61
C THR A 37 32.90 -8.95 1.19
N ILE A 38 32.76 -8.85 2.52
CA ILE A 38 32.98 -7.65 3.33
C ILE A 38 33.72 -8.13 4.58
N GLY A 39 34.71 -7.39 5.07
CA GLY A 39 35.49 -7.75 6.26
C GLY A 39 34.61 -8.10 7.47
N ALA A 40 33.59 -7.28 7.76
CA ALA A 40 32.62 -7.51 8.83
C ALA A 40 31.78 -8.81 8.71
N PHE A 41 31.77 -9.45 7.53
CA PHE A 41 31.12 -10.74 7.29
C PHE A 41 32.09 -11.93 7.33
N GLY A 42 33.37 -11.69 7.64
CA GLY A 42 34.42 -12.71 7.78
C GLY A 42 35.22 -12.99 6.50
N ASP A 43 35.20 -12.07 5.53
CA ASP A 43 36.06 -12.15 4.34
C ASP A 43 37.35 -11.34 4.56
N ASP A 44 38.38 -12.00 5.10
CA ASP A 44 39.67 -11.37 5.42
C ASP A 44 40.44 -10.90 4.17
N TYR A 45 40.06 -11.35 2.97
CA TYR A 45 40.68 -10.91 1.73
C TYR A 45 40.05 -9.60 1.23
N ALA A 46 38.77 -9.34 1.53
CA ALA A 46 38.07 -8.15 1.08
C ALA A 46 38.60 -6.88 1.76
N ILE A 47 38.91 -5.85 0.97
CA ILE A 47 39.28 -4.53 1.50
C ILE A 47 38.07 -3.60 1.40
N THR A 48 37.31 -3.51 2.49
CA THR A 48 36.02 -2.80 2.56
C THR A 48 35.89 -1.87 3.79
N PRO A 49 36.86 -0.96 4.04
CA PRO A 49 36.92 -0.21 5.29
C PRO A 49 35.69 0.67 5.57
N ASN A 50 34.94 1.10 4.55
CA ASN A 50 33.77 1.97 4.75
C ASN A 50 32.52 1.18 5.11
N MET A 51 32.29 0.04 4.48
CA MET A 51 31.23 -0.89 4.86
C MET A 51 31.53 -1.54 6.21
N ASP A 52 32.80 -1.80 6.52
CA ASP A 52 33.22 -2.26 7.86
C ASP A 52 32.96 -1.17 8.91
N ARG A 53 33.30 0.08 8.62
CA ARG A 53 32.92 1.23 9.47
C ARG A 53 31.41 1.34 9.69
N LEU A 54 30.59 1.05 8.66
CA LEU A 54 29.13 1.05 8.80
C LEU A 54 28.66 -0.10 9.70
N ALA A 55 29.26 -1.28 9.56
CA ALA A 55 29.01 -2.43 10.43
C ALA A 55 29.32 -2.12 11.90
N ASP A 56 30.42 -1.41 12.17
CA ASP A 56 30.83 -0.94 13.50
C ASP A 56 29.87 0.09 14.13
N GLN A 57 28.85 0.54 13.40
CA GLN A 57 27.83 1.46 13.88
C GLN A 57 26.45 0.80 13.98
N GLY A 58 26.30 -0.45 13.52
CA GLY A 58 25.00 -1.06 13.29
C GLY A 58 24.87 -2.51 13.72
N THR A 59 23.86 -3.16 13.16
CA THR A 59 23.62 -4.59 13.31
C THR A 59 23.95 -5.30 12.01
N VAL A 60 24.86 -6.28 12.07
CA VAL A 60 25.30 -7.11 10.96
C VAL A 60 24.49 -8.40 10.95
N PHE A 61 23.75 -8.66 9.88
CA PHE A 61 22.93 -9.87 9.73
C PHE A 61 23.70 -10.92 8.95
N LEU A 62 24.36 -11.83 9.69
CA LEU A 62 25.26 -12.81 9.12
C LEU A 62 24.53 -13.92 8.35
N ASN A 63 23.24 -14.16 8.63
CA ASN A 63 22.46 -15.26 8.04
C ASN A 63 21.21 -14.75 7.29
N ASN A 64 21.41 -13.76 6.42
CA ASN A 64 20.34 -13.14 5.64
C ASN A 64 20.23 -13.72 4.21
N HIS A 65 19.00 -13.99 3.74
CA HIS A 65 18.74 -14.69 2.47
C HIS A 65 17.77 -13.95 1.55
N CYS A 66 18.10 -13.94 0.25
CA CYS A 66 17.19 -13.47 -0.79
C CYS A 66 16.09 -14.50 -1.08
N GLN A 67 14.94 -14.04 -1.57
CA GLN A 67 13.83 -14.94 -1.90
C GLN A 67 14.02 -15.66 -3.24
N GLN A 68 14.84 -15.12 -4.14
CA GLN A 68 15.25 -15.76 -5.38
C GLN A 68 16.54 -15.12 -5.88
N ALA A 69 17.58 -15.92 -6.15
CA ALA A 69 18.90 -15.45 -6.57
C ALA A 69 18.95 -14.99 -8.04
N VAL A 70 18.09 -14.01 -8.37
CA VAL A 70 17.95 -13.33 -9.67
C VAL A 70 17.48 -11.90 -9.39
N CYS A 71 18.18 -10.89 -9.94
CA CYS A 71 17.99 -9.48 -9.58
C CYS A 71 16.53 -9.02 -9.57
N GLY A 72 15.79 -9.22 -10.67
CA GLY A 72 14.40 -8.77 -10.82
C GLY A 72 13.45 -9.35 -9.76
N PRO A 73 13.32 -10.69 -9.68
CA PRO A 73 12.53 -11.35 -8.63
C PRO A 73 12.93 -10.96 -7.21
N SER A 74 14.24 -10.88 -6.89
CA SER A 74 14.72 -10.52 -5.55
C SER A 74 14.30 -9.10 -5.18
N ARG A 75 14.60 -8.13 -6.04
CA ARG A 75 14.29 -6.70 -5.83
C ARG A 75 12.79 -6.45 -5.76
N ALA A 76 12.01 -7.08 -6.65
CA ALA A 76 10.55 -7.00 -6.61
C ALA A 76 10.00 -7.61 -5.31
N SER A 77 10.59 -8.70 -4.83
CA SER A 77 10.17 -9.34 -3.58
C SER A 77 10.42 -8.45 -2.35
N LEU A 78 11.63 -7.89 -2.23
CA LEU A 78 11.98 -6.96 -1.15
C LEU A 78 11.09 -5.72 -1.20
N LEU A 79 11.04 -5.03 -2.34
CA LEU A 79 10.38 -3.73 -2.45
C LEU A 79 8.87 -3.82 -2.33
N THR A 80 8.26 -4.99 -2.53
CA THR A 80 6.83 -5.22 -2.23
C THR A 80 6.61 -5.87 -0.87
N GLY A 81 7.66 -6.40 -0.23
CA GLY A 81 7.58 -7.21 0.99
C GLY A 81 6.84 -8.54 0.81
N LEU A 82 6.72 -9.01 -0.44
CA LEU A 82 5.98 -10.21 -0.81
C LEU A 82 6.89 -11.22 -1.51
N ARG A 83 6.70 -12.52 -1.31
CA ARG A 83 7.53 -13.54 -1.97
C ARG A 83 7.36 -13.56 -3.50
N PRO A 84 8.34 -14.07 -4.28
CA PRO A 84 8.26 -14.16 -5.74
C PRO A 84 7.00 -14.86 -6.24
N ASP A 85 6.57 -15.91 -5.54
CA ASP A 85 5.33 -16.62 -5.87
C ASP A 85 4.04 -15.80 -5.59
N ILE A 86 4.07 -14.82 -4.67
CA ILE A 86 2.94 -13.91 -4.43
C ILE A 86 2.96 -12.80 -5.47
N VAL A 87 4.12 -12.18 -5.71
CA VAL A 87 4.27 -11.09 -6.70
C VAL A 87 4.11 -11.62 -8.14
N GLN A 88 4.34 -12.91 -8.35
CA GLN A 88 4.36 -13.61 -9.64
C GLN A 88 5.46 -13.10 -10.58
N VAL A 89 6.63 -12.84 -10.02
CA VAL A 89 7.82 -12.42 -10.78
C VAL A 89 8.93 -13.42 -10.49
N TRP A 90 9.25 -14.24 -11.49
CA TRP A 90 10.27 -15.29 -11.42
C TRP A 90 11.38 -15.13 -12.46
N ASP A 91 11.28 -14.07 -13.29
CA ASP A 91 12.13 -13.83 -14.43
C ASP A 91 12.48 -12.33 -14.56
N LEU A 92 13.29 -12.03 -15.57
CA LEU A 92 13.78 -10.68 -15.86
C LEU A 92 12.97 -9.99 -16.98
N LYS A 93 11.67 -10.30 -17.09
CA LYS A 93 10.78 -9.72 -18.12
C LYS A 93 9.40 -9.36 -17.61
N THR A 94 8.95 -10.02 -16.54
CA THR A 94 7.63 -9.80 -15.98
C THR A 94 7.64 -8.51 -15.17
N LYS A 95 6.83 -7.54 -15.59
CA LYS A 95 6.61 -6.33 -14.80
C LYS A 95 5.71 -6.64 -13.62
N PHE A 96 6.14 -6.35 -12.39
CA PHE A 96 5.38 -6.74 -11.21
C PHE A 96 4.00 -6.09 -11.16
N ARG A 97 3.87 -4.81 -11.56
CA ARG A 97 2.59 -4.08 -11.67
C ARG A 97 1.60 -4.71 -12.64
N ASN A 98 2.06 -5.48 -13.64
CA ASN A 98 1.16 -6.21 -14.54
C ASN A 98 0.50 -7.42 -13.85
N LYS A 99 1.11 -7.92 -12.76
CA LYS A 99 0.61 -9.06 -11.97
C LYS A 99 -0.05 -8.61 -10.67
N ARG A 100 0.41 -7.48 -10.13
CA ARG A 100 0.01 -6.86 -8.88
C ARG A 100 -0.07 -5.34 -9.06
N PRO A 101 -1.11 -4.82 -9.73
CA PRO A 101 -1.24 -3.39 -9.99
C PRO A 101 -1.28 -2.55 -8.69
N ASP A 102 -2.00 -3.02 -7.66
CA ASP A 102 -2.21 -2.26 -6.40
C ASP A 102 -1.17 -2.50 -5.29
N VAL A 103 -0.13 -3.30 -5.54
CA VAL A 103 0.81 -3.62 -4.46
C VAL A 103 1.53 -2.35 -3.98
N VAL A 104 1.40 -1.99 -2.72
CA VAL A 104 2.08 -0.79 -2.21
C VAL A 104 3.53 -1.16 -1.92
N THR A 105 4.46 -0.58 -2.69
CA THR A 105 5.89 -0.83 -2.50
C THR A 105 6.44 -0.04 -1.32
N LEU A 106 7.59 -0.45 -0.80
CA LEU A 106 8.27 0.19 0.33
C LEU A 106 8.47 1.70 0.13
N PRO A 107 9.07 2.20 -0.98
CA PRO A 107 9.19 3.64 -1.17
C PRO A 107 7.84 4.33 -1.36
N GLN A 108 6.87 3.68 -2.04
CA GLN A 108 5.52 4.22 -2.19
C GLN A 108 4.83 4.41 -0.83
N TYR A 109 4.95 3.45 0.08
CA TYR A 109 4.37 3.53 1.42
C TYR A 109 4.98 4.65 2.25
N PHE A 110 6.30 4.85 2.18
CA PHE A 110 6.96 5.98 2.84
C PHE A 110 6.48 7.32 2.25
N LYS A 111 6.36 7.41 0.92
CA LYS A 111 5.81 8.59 0.23
C LYS A 111 4.39 8.91 0.70
N GLU A 112 3.52 7.91 0.70
CA GLU A 112 2.13 8.03 1.18
C GLU A 112 2.05 8.35 2.69
N SER A 113 3.10 8.02 3.45
CA SER A 113 3.24 8.36 4.88
C SER A 113 3.87 9.74 5.15
N GLY A 114 4.05 10.54 4.11
CA GLY A 114 4.51 11.94 4.19
C GLY A 114 6.01 12.15 4.01
N TYR A 115 6.77 11.14 3.55
CA TYR A 115 8.20 11.28 3.27
C TYR A 115 8.44 11.83 1.86
N LEU A 116 9.55 12.55 1.69
CA LEU A 116 10.14 12.78 0.37
C LEU A 116 10.89 11.51 -0.05
N THR A 117 10.53 10.89 -1.19
CA THR A 117 11.15 9.63 -1.62
C THR A 117 11.98 9.84 -2.88
N TYR A 118 13.31 9.83 -2.71
CA TYR A 118 14.28 10.17 -3.75
C TYR A 118 15.05 8.92 -4.16
N GLY A 119 15.33 8.75 -5.44
CA GLY A 119 16.03 7.56 -5.93
C GLY A 119 17.04 7.83 -7.03
N VAL A 120 18.12 7.05 -7.03
CA VAL A 120 19.11 7.03 -8.12
C VAL A 120 19.76 5.65 -8.25
N GLY A 121 20.09 5.26 -9.49
CA GLY A 121 20.81 4.02 -9.77
C GLY A 121 19.91 2.80 -9.97
N LYS A 122 20.32 1.62 -9.50
CA LYS A 122 19.56 0.36 -9.64
C LYS A 122 18.89 0.00 -8.32
N ILE A 123 17.66 0.47 -8.12
CA ILE A 123 16.80 0.05 -6.99
C ILE A 123 15.90 -1.10 -7.42
N TYR A 124 15.03 -0.84 -8.39
CA TYR A 124 14.33 -1.89 -9.13
C TYR A 124 15.21 -2.45 -10.25
N ASP A 125 14.98 -3.70 -10.66
CA ASP A 125 15.48 -4.15 -11.96
C ASP A 125 14.62 -3.52 -13.06
N PRO A 126 15.21 -2.72 -13.98
CA PRO A 126 14.45 -1.95 -14.97
C PRO A 126 13.62 -2.83 -15.91
N ARG A 127 13.89 -4.13 -15.99
CA ARG A 127 13.11 -5.08 -16.82
C ARG A 127 11.84 -5.57 -16.14
N THR A 128 11.69 -5.30 -14.84
CA THR A 128 10.56 -5.74 -14.01
C THR A 128 9.63 -4.60 -13.57
N VAL A 129 9.85 -3.40 -14.11
CA VAL A 129 9.09 -2.18 -13.83
C VAL A 129 8.78 -1.42 -15.12
N ASP A 130 8.02 -0.33 -15.01
CA ASP A 130 7.85 0.63 -16.10
C ASP A 130 9.12 1.47 -16.33
N SER A 131 9.13 2.29 -17.38
CA SER A 131 10.30 3.10 -17.77
C SER A 131 10.63 4.22 -16.78
N LYS A 132 9.73 4.56 -15.86
CA LYS A 132 9.93 5.50 -14.76
C LYS A 132 10.30 4.80 -13.45
N LEU A 133 10.69 3.52 -13.52
CA LEU A 133 11.22 2.74 -12.40
C LEU A 133 10.25 2.65 -11.21
N ASP A 134 8.97 2.36 -11.51
CA ASP A 134 7.82 2.39 -10.58
C ASP A 134 7.44 3.81 -10.15
N ALA A 135 6.83 4.57 -11.06
CA ALA A 135 6.46 5.97 -10.84
C ALA A 135 5.75 6.29 -9.49
N PRO A 136 4.86 5.43 -8.95
CA PRO A 136 4.24 5.70 -7.65
C PRO A 136 5.23 5.80 -6.48
N SER A 137 6.38 5.12 -6.57
CA SER A 137 7.37 5.02 -5.49
C SER A 137 8.09 6.32 -5.17
N TRP A 138 8.21 7.25 -6.13
CA TRP A 138 9.21 8.32 -6.08
C TRP A 138 8.59 9.71 -6.11
N SER A 139 9.05 10.59 -5.23
CA SER A 139 8.89 12.04 -5.36
C SER A 139 9.84 12.61 -6.41
N GLU A 140 11.07 12.09 -6.46
CA GLU A 140 12.10 12.46 -7.43
C GLU A 140 12.98 11.25 -7.77
N TYR A 141 13.44 11.12 -9.01
CA TYR A 141 14.31 10.03 -9.43
C TYR A 141 15.25 10.44 -10.57
N THR A 142 16.57 10.31 -10.37
CA THR A 142 17.53 10.58 -11.47
C THR A 142 17.67 9.36 -12.36
N TYR A 143 17.36 9.54 -13.65
CA TYR A 143 17.46 8.48 -14.64
C TYR A 143 18.89 8.35 -15.20
N PRO A 144 19.29 7.18 -15.74
CA PRO A 144 20.66 6.95 -16.20
C PRO A 144 21.20 7.97 -17.22
N ASN A 145 20.33 8.54 -18.05
CA ASN A 145 20.67 9.55 -19.07
C ASN A 145 20.85 10.97 -18.50
N GLU A 146 20.55 11.19 -17.22
CA GLU A 146 20.68 12.47 -16.52
C GLU A 146 21.94 12.52 -15.63
N LEU A 147 22.59 11.37 -15.45
CA LEU A 147 23.81 11.25 -14.65
C LEU A 147 24.95 12.07 -15.25
N LYS A 148 25.66 12.80 -14.37
CA LYS A 148 26.82 13.60 -14.71
C LYS A 148 28.10 12.86 -14.36
N TYR A 149 28.97 12.75 -15.35
CA TYR A 149 30.27 12.08 -15.24
C TYR A 149 31.39 13.09 -14.96
N ALA A 150 32.56 12.57 -14.58
CA ALA A 150 33.78 13.37 -14.42
C ALA A 150 34.05 14.28 -15.63
N GLU A 151 34.68 15.44 -15.39
CA GLU A 151 35.11 16.34 -16.47
C GLU A 151 36.02 15.57 -17.46
N GLY A 152 35.72 15.70 -18.76
CA GLY A 152 36.40 14.96 -19.82
C GLY A 152 35.83 13.56 -20.12
N TYR A 153 34.85 13.08 -19.35
CA TYR A 153 34.22 11.77 -19.53
C TYR A 153 32.72 11.91 -19.86
N GLY A 154 32.22 10.97 -20.68
CA GLY A 154 30.78 10.83 -21.01
C GLY A 154 30.22 9.53 -20.46
N GLU A 155 29.00 9.16 -20.89
CA GLU A 155 28.42 7.85 -20.52
C GLU A 155 29.36 6.71 -20.96
N PRO A 156 29.70 5.76 -20.06
CA PRO A 156 30.52 4.61 -20.40
C PRO A 156 29.96 3.84 -21.60
N ALA A 157 30.82 3.28 -22.44
CA ALA A 157 30.36 2.45 -23.56
C ALA A 157 29.61 1.21 -23.04
N PHE A 158 28.43 0.95 -23.61
CA PHE A 158 27.46 -0.04 -23.10
C PHE A 158 27.03 0.18 -21.65
N SER A 159 27.23 1.38 -21.11
CA SER A 159 27.04 1.75 -19.71
C SER A 159 27.99 1.02 -18.75
N TYR A 160 29.12 0.49 -19.24
CA TYR A 160 30.13 -0.20 -18.43
C TYR A 160 31.56 0.30 -18.62
N TYR A 161 31.99 0.55 -19.87
CA TYR A 161 33.42 0.65 -20.22
C TYR A 161 33.88 2.10 -20.41
N GLN A 162 34.95 2.49 -19.73
CA GLN A 162 35.63 3.79 -19.88
C GLN A 162 37.04 3.67 -20.44
N ASP A 163 37.59 2.46 -20.56
CA ASP A 163 38.93 2.29 -21.11
C ASP A 163 38.98 2.74 -22.59
N PRO A 164 39.95 3.60 -22.98
CA PRO A 164 40.06 4.09 -24.35
C PRO A 164 40.18 2.99 -25.41
N TYR A 165 40.90 1.89 -25.12
CA TYR A 165 41.02 0.75 -26.03
C TYR A 165 39.65 0.07 -26.21
N ASN A 166 38.93 -0.21 -25.13
CA ASN A 166 37.61 -0.82 -25.21
C ASN A 166 36.62 0.07 -25.98
N ILE A 167 36.62 1.38 -25.72
CA ILE A 167 35.78 2.35 -26.43
C ILE A 167 36.11 2.36 -27.93
N GLN A 168 37.40 2.41 -28.29
CA GLN A 168 37.84 2.45 -29.67
C GLN A 168 37.47 1.14 -30.40
N LYS A 169 37.68 -0.02 -29.77
CA LYS A 169 37.29 -1.33 -30.30
C LYS A 169 35.78 -1.41 -30.56
N ILE A 170 34.95 -0.98 -29.60
CA ILE A 170 33.50 -0.94 -29.74
C ILE A 170 33.09 -0.01 -30.90
N ARG A 171 33.70 1.18 -31.02
CA ARG A 171 33.44 2.11 -32.13
C ARG A 171 33.81 1.50 -33.48
N SER A 172 34.95 0.82 -33.58
CA SER A 172 35.38 0.13 -34.80
C SER A 172 34.39 -0.96 -35.21
N LEU A 173 33.97 -1.81 -34.27
CA LEU A 173 33.00 -2.88 -34.53
C LEU A 173 31.62 -2.33 -34.91
N ARG A 174 31.21 -1.19 -34.34
CA ARG A 174 29.97 -0.51 -34.78
C ARG A 174 30.06 -0.05 -36.23
N LYS A 175 31.20 0.51 -36.64
CA LYS A 175 31.46 0.91 -38.03
C LYS A 175 31.40 -0.29 -38.96
N GLU A 176 32.10 -1.37 -38.61
CA GLU A 176 32.07 -2.63 -39.37
C GLU A 176 30.65 -3.20 -39.49
N ALA A 177 29.86 -3.19 -38.41
CA ALA A 177 28.48 -3.65 -38.43
C ALA A 177 27.61 -2.83 -39.41
N MET A 178 27.82 -1.50 -39.47
CA MET A 178 27.11 -0.63 -40.42
C MET A 178 27.51 -0.93 -41.86
N GLU A 179 28.80 -1.12 -42.13
CA GLU A 179 29.33 -1.47 -43.46
C GLU A 179 28.81 -2.84 -43.93
N LYS A 180 28.61 -3.79 -43.00
CA LYS A 180 27.99 -5.10 -43.25
C LYS A 180 26.46 -5.07 -43.38
N GLY A 181 25.84 -3.89 -43.33
CA GLY A 181 24.39 -3.73 -43.46
C GLY A 181 23.57 -4.27 -42.28
N ILE A 182 24.16 -4.40 -41.08
CA ILE A 182 23.43 -4.83 -39.88
C ILE A 182 22.41 -3.75 -39.50
N GLU A 183 21.15 -4.14 -39.31
CA GLU A 183 20.08 -3.23 -38.88
C GLU A 183 20.49 -2.41 -37.64
N LYS A 184 20.24 -1.09 -37.64
CA LYS A 184 20.63 -0.17 -36.56
C LYS A 184 20.27 -0.67 -35.15
N LYS A 185 19.07 -1.23 -34.98
CA LYS A 185 18.58 -1.77 -33.69
C LYS A 185 19.31 -3.05 -33.23
N LYS A 186 20.01 -3.74 -34.13
CA LYS A 186 20.76 -4.98 -33.86
C LYS A 186 22.27 -4.76 -33.71
N ILE A 187 22.79 -3.59 -34.07
CA ILE A 187 24.24 -3.28 -34.04
C ILE A 187 24.84 -3.56 -32.66
N ASN A 188 24.27 -3.02 -31.58
CA ASN A 188 24.83 -3.21 -30.23
C ASN A 188 24.89 -4.70 -29.85
N LYS A 189 23.87 -5.49 -30.18
CA LYS A 189 23.87 -6.94 -29.94
C LYS A 189 24.93 -7.65 -30.79
N TRP A 190 25.09 -7.25 -32.05
CA TRP A 190 26.13 -7.80 -32.93
C TRP A 190 27.53 -7.52 -32.38
N VAL A 191 27.80 -6.28 -31.94
CA VAL A 191 29.07 -5.90 -31.35
C VAL A 191 29.33 -6.67 -30.06
N GLN A 192 28.34 -6.78 -29.17
CA GLN A 192 28.48 -7.53 -27.91
C GLN A 192 28.77 -9.02 -28.12
N ASN A 193 28.32 -9.61 -29.23
CA ASN A 193 28.63 -11.00 -29.57
C ASN A 193 30.10 -11.19 -30.03
N GLN A 194 30.77 -10.11 -30.42
CA GLN A 194 32.18 -10.09 -30.84
C GLN A 194 33.10 -9.66 -29.69
N PHE A 195 32.71 -8.61 -28.96
CA PHE A 195 33.53 -7.97 -27.94
C PHE A 195 32.65 -7.41 -26.82
N LYS A 196 32.82 -7.98 -25.62
CA LYS A 196 32.11 -7.60 -24.40
C LYS A 196 32.94 -8.09 -23.21
N PRO A 197 34.03 -7.41 -22.82
CA PRO A 197 34.91 -7.87 -21.75
C PRO A 197 34.18 -8.11 -20.43
N ALA A 198 34.46 -9.21 -19.76
CA ALA A 198 33.89 -9.55 -18.45
C ALA A 198 34.42 -8.65 -17.33
N PHE A 199 35.47 -7.88 -17.59
CA PHE A 199 36.08 -6.96 -16.64
C PHE A 199 36.81 -5.82 -17.36
N GLU A 200 37.08 -4.73 -16.64
CA GLU A 200 37.87 -3.59 -17.12
C GLU A 200 38.64 -2.92 -15.97
N LYS A 201 39.92 -2.65 -16.24
CA LYS A 201 40.86 -1.92 -15.37
C LYS A 201 41.30 -0.64 -16.09
N ALA A 202 40.56 0.45 -15.95
CA ALA A 202 40.90 1.74 -16.57
C ALA A 202 41.47 2.71 -15.54
N ASP A 203 42.50 3.47 -15.90
CA ASP A 203 43.05 4.54 -15.08
C ASP A 203 42.22 5.82 -15.23
N VAL A 204 41.17 5.94 -14.41
CA VAL A 204 40.15 6.99 -14.50
C VAL A 204 39.66 7.38 -13.11
N PRO A 205 39.09 8.60 -12.91
CA PRO A 205 38.44 8.94 -11.65
C PRO A 205 37.20 8.09 -11.36
N ASP A 206 36.78 8.03 -10.11
CA ASP A 206 35.66 7.19 -9.66
C ASP A 206 34.37 7.46 -10.43
N ASN A 207 33.99 8.73 -10.55
CA ASN A 207 32.82 9.20 -11.29
C ASN A 207 33.00 9.24 -12.81
N ALA A 208 34.07 8.66 -13.37
CA ALA A 208 34.07 8.26 -14.77
C ALA A 208 33.15 7.05 -14.97
N TYR A 209 33.07 6.12 -14.02
CA TYR A 209 32.11 5.02 -14.08
C TYR A 209 30.74 5.41 -13.51
N ILE A 210 29.72 4.64 -13.89
CA ILE A 210 28.32 4.94 -13.54
C ILE A 210 28.05 4.98 -12.04
N ASP A 211 28.70 4.11 -11.25
CA ASP A 211 28.47 4.06 -9.80
C ASP A 211 29.03 5.31 -9.07
N GLY A 212 30.13 5.89 -9.56
CA GLY A 212 30.64 7.16 -9.04
C GLY A 212 29.74 8.34 -9.45
N ALA A 213 29.15 8.31 -10.65
CA ALA A 213 28.14 9.29 -11.05
C ALA A 213 26.85 9.18 -10.22
N ILE A 214 26.41 7.94 -9.92
CA ILE A 214 25.28 7.67 -8.99
C ILE A 214 25.59 8.22 -7.59
N THR A 215 26.81 8.02 -7.09
CA THR A 215 27.24 8.52 -5.78
C THR A 215 27.20 10.04 -5.71
N ASN A 216 27.73 10.72 -6.73
CA ASN A 216 27.67 12.18 -6.81
C ASN A 216 26.21 12.68 -6.78
N GLN A 217 25.30 12.02 -7.50
CA GLN A 217 23.89 12.39 -7.46
C GLN A 217 23.26 12.13 -6.08
N GLY A 218 23.60 11.01 -5.43
CA GLY A 218 23.17 10.74 -4.05
C GLY A 218 23.66 11.80 -3.07
N ILE A 219 24.91 12.26 -3.20
CA ILE A 219 25.49 13.37 -2.44
C ILE A 219 24.70 14.67 -2.65
N GLU A 220 24.34 14.99 -3.89
CA GLU A 220 23.52 16.18 -4.18
C GLU A 220 22.12 16.07 -3.58
N TYR A 221 21.50 14.89 -3.62
CA TYR A 221 20.23 14.66 -2.93
C TYR A 221 20.34 14.80 -1.41
N ILE A 222 21.40 14.30 -0.78
CA ILE A 222 21.62 14.52 0.67
C ILE A 222 21.69 16.03 0.97
N LYS A 223 22.45 16.80 0.17
CA LYS A 223 22.55 18.26 0.33
C LYS A 223 21.21 18.97 0.13
N GLU A 224 20.41 18.53 -0.83
CA GLU A 224 19.08 19.08 -1.08
C GLU A 224 18.11 18.76 0.06
N LEU A 225 18.02 17.49 0.44
CA LEU A 225 17.13 16.99 1.48
C LEU A 225 17.50 17.56 2.86
N SER A 226 18.78 17.85 3.12
CA SER A 226 19.22 18.52 4.36
C SER A 226 18.61 19.90 4.59
N LYS A 227 18.02 20.51 3.56
CA LYS A 227 17.37 21.83 3.61
C LYS A 227 15.85 21.74 3.75
N GLN A 228 15.30 20.53 3.83
CA GLN A 228 13.86 20.29 3.88
C GLN A 228 13.41 19.96 5.30
N ASP A 229 12.22 20.44 5.68
CA ASP A 229 11.61 20.12 7.00
C ASP A 229 10.89 18.77 7.02
N LYS A 230 10.76 18.09 5.85
CA LYS A 230 10.09 16.79 5.73
C LYS A 230 11.10 15.65 5.89
N PRO A 231 10.72 14.52 6.52
CA PRO A 231 11.56 13.34 6.55
C PRO A 231 11.71 12.75 5.15
N PHE A 232 12.80 12.04 4.90
CA PHE A 232 13.10 11.51 3.56
C PHE A 232 13.41 10.00 3.56
N PHE A 233 13.15 9.38 2.41
CA PHE A 233 13.63 8.07 2.02
C PHE A 233 14.52 8.24 0.78
N LEU A 234 15.83 8.12 0.95
CA LEU A 234 16.80 8.24 -0.14
C LEU A 234 17.31 6.85 -0.52
N ALA A 235 17.04 6.42 -1.74
CA ALA A 235 17.46 5.14 -2.29
C ALA A 235 18.63 5.32 -3.26
N VAL A 236 19.79 4.74 -2.95
CA VAL A 236 20.99 4.75 -3.81
C VAL A 236 21.35 3.33 -4.21
N GLY A 237 21.26 3.03 -5.52
CA GLY A 237 21.45 1.68 -6.04
C GLY A 237 22.69 1.53 -6.92
N TYR A 238 23.70 0.85 -6.42
CA TYR A 238 24.92 0.54 -7.16
C TYR A 238 24.76 -0.66 -8.09
N LYS A 239 25.44 -0.60 -9.24
CA LYS A 239 25.48 -1.69 -10.22
C LYS A 239 26.64 -2.63 -9.98
N ARG A 240 27.74 -2.23 -9.37
CA ARG A 240 28.83 -3.15 -9.00
C ARG A 240 28.49 -3.88 -7.68
N PRO A 241 29.01 -5.10 -7.47
CA PRO A 241 29.97 -5.83 -8.30
C PRO A 241 29.37 -6.69 -9.44
N HIS A 242 28.12 -6.49 -9.90
CA HIS A 242 27.57 -7.20 -11.08
C HIS A 242 28.53 -7.14 -12.28
N LEU A 243 28.56 -8.18 -13.14
CA LEU A 243 29.36 -8.16 -14.37
C LEU A 243 28.99 -6.97 -15.31
N PRO A 244 29.90 -6.51 -16.18
CA PRO A 244 31.33 -6.82 -16.16
C PRO A 244 32.03 -6.18 -14.96
N PHE A 245 33.04 -6.79 -14.39
CA PHE A 245 33.77 -6.21 -13.26
C PHE A 245 34.63 -5.03 -13.72
N ALA A 246 34.02 -3.85 -13.84
CA ALA A 246 34.63 -2.61 -14.30
C ALA A 246 34.80 -1.67 -13.12
N ALA A 247 36.05 -1.31 -12.83
CA ALA A 247 36.42 -0.43 -11.73
C ALA A 247 37.72 0.32 -12.07
N PRO A 248 37.93 1.53 -11.51
CA PRO A 248 39.19 2.26 -11.66
C PRO A 248 40.42 1.43 -11.24
N SER A 249 41.51 1.57 -11.97
CA SER A 249 42.79 0.85 -11.79
C SER A 249 43.26 0.79 -10.34
N LYS A 250 43.15 1.91 -9.62
CA LYS A 250 43.56 2.02 -8.20
C LYS A 250 42.90 1.00 -7.27
N TYR A 251 41.70 0.50 -7.58
CA TYR A 251 41.05 -0.55 -6.77
C TYR A 251 41.52 -1.96 -7.15
N TRP A 252 41.94 -2.15 -8.40
CA TRP A 252 42.61 -3.38 -8.81
C TRP A 252 43.97 -3.50 -8.14
N ASP A 253 44.71 -2.39 -8.05
CA ASP A 253 46.06 -2.34 -7.48
C ASP A 253 46.09 -2.63 -5.97
N MET A 254 44.93 -2.66 -5.31
CA MET A 254 44.79 -3.09 -3.91
C MET A 254 44.99 -4.59 -3.72
N TYR A 255 44.90 -5.36 -4.81
CA TYR A 255 44.95 -6.82 -4.81
C TYR A 255 46.01 -7.32 -5.80
N LYS A 256 46.62 -8.45 -5.49
CA LYS A 256 47.53 -9.15 -6.41
C LYS A 256 46.78 -10.30 -7.07
N GLU A 257 46.69 -10.28 -8.40
CA GLU A 257 45.93 -11.26 -9.21
C GLU A 257 46.30 -12.71 -8.88
N ASP A 258 47.60 -12.99 -8.72
CA ASP A 258 48.16 -14.31 -8.44
C ASP A 258 47.92 -14.82 -7.01
N GLU A 259 47.62 -13.92 -6.06
CA GLU A 259 47.34 -14.26 -4.65
C GLU A 259 45.84 -14.39 -4.35
N VAL A 260 44.95 -14.06 -5.30
CA VAL A 260 43.50 -14.14 -5.11
C VAL A 260 43.06 -15.56 -4.73
N PRO A 261 42.28 -15.76 -3.65
CA PRO A 261 41.84 -17.09 -3.25
C PRO A 261 40.82 -17.66 -4.25
N LEU A 262 41.05 -18.91 -4.65
CA LEU A 262 40.11 -19.67 -5.48
C LEU A 262 39.18 -20.52 -4.60
N ALA A 263 37.99 -20.83 -5.13
CA ALA A 263 37.07 -21.73 -4.46
C ALA A 263 37.73 -23.09 -4.19
N LYS A 264 37.70 -23.56 -2.94
CA LYS A 264 38.29 -24.84 -2.52
C LYS A 264 37.56 -26.04 -3.12
N PHE A 265 36.25 -25.92 -3.32
CA PHE A 265 35.42 -26.96 -3.92
C PHE A 265 34.87 -26.50 -5.28
N GLN A 266 35.35 -27.12 -6.35
CA GLN A 266 34.98 -26.82 -7.73
C GLN A 266 34.45 -28.07 -8.44
N HIS A 267 33.53 -28.78 -7.80
CA HIS A 267 32.90 -29.98 -8.35
C HIS A 267 31.39 -29.94 -8.13
N LYS A 268 30.66 -30.85 -8.78
CA LYS A 268 29.28 -31.09 -8.38
C LYS A 268 29.26 -31.75 -7.00
N VAL A 269 28.33 -31.31 -6.17
CA VAL A 269 27.88 -31.97 -4.95
C VAL A 269 27.66 -33.47 -5.20
N GLU A 270 28.23 -34.30 -4.34
CA GLU A 270 27.98 -35.74 -4.35
C GLU A 270 26.51 -36.03 -4.02
N GLY A 271 25.82 -36.76 -4.90
CA GLY A 271 24.39 -37.02 -4.75
C GLY A 271 23.49 -35.79 -4.96
N GLY A 272 24.05 -34.67 -5.42
CA GLY A 272 23.31 -33.45 -5.72
C GLY A 272 22.42 -33.58 -6.97
N TYR A 273 21.40 -32.72 -7.07
CA TYR A 273 20.48 -32.77 -8.21
C TYR A 273 21.01 -31.95 -9.40
N ASP A 274 21.03 -32.54 -10.60
CA ASP A 274 21.59 -31.89 -11.80
C ASP A 274 20.96 -30.53 -12.14
N LYS A 275 19.68 -30.31 -11.81
CA LYS A 275 19.01 -29.02 -12.08
C LYS A 275 19.29 -27.96 -11.01
N ALA A 276 19.96 -28.28 -9.91
CA ALA A 276 20.49 -27.30 -8.97
C ALA A 276 21.49 -26.36 -9.68
N TYR A 277 22.22 -26.90 -10.66
CA TYR A 277 23.21 -26.19 -11.43
C TYR A 277 22.60 -25.42 -12.60
N HIS A 278 23.28 -24.34 -12.97
CA HIS A 278 23.06 -23.61 -14.21
C HIS A 278 24.38 -23.57 -15.00
N THR A 279 24.31 -23.09 -16.23
CA THR A 279 25.40 -23.17 -17.19
C THR A 279 26.25 -21.90 -17.23
N SER A 280 26.21 -21.06 -16.18
CA SER A 280 26.87 -19.74 -16.12
C SER A 280 26.71 -18.89 -17.39
N ASN A 281 25.49 -18.89 -17.96
CA ASN A 281 25.21 -18.28 -19.26
C ASN A 281 25.52 -16.79 -19.32
N GLU A 282 25.41 -16.09 -18.20
CA GLU A 282 25.72 -14.68 -18.13
C GLU A 282 27.22 -14.46 -18.35
N LEU A 283 28.11 -15.12 -17.59
CA LEU A 283 29.55 -15.02 -17.78
C LEU A 283 29.97 -15.46 -19.19
N ARG A 284 29.44 -16.59 -19.68
CA ARG A 284 29.73 -17.11 -21.03
C ARG A 284 29.29 -16.17 -22.16
N GLY A 285 28.36 -15.27 -21.87
CA GLY A 285 27.92 -14.21 -22.77
C GLY A 285 28.92 -13.06 -22.92
N TYR A 286 29.94 -12.97 -22.06
CA TYR A 286 31.05 -12.03 -22.21
C TYR A 286 32.11 -12.58 -23.18
N LYS A 287 32.73 -11.65 -23.90
CA LYS A 287 33.78 -11.87 -24.90
C LYS A 287 34.96 -10.99 -24.52
N THR A 288 35.82 -11.55 -23.68
CA THR A 288 37.05 -10.92 -23.19
C THR A 288 38.22 -11.50 -23.96
N GLU A 289 39.10 -10.65 -24.47
CA GLU A 289 40.35 -11.11 -25.08
C GLU A 289 41.23 -11.76 -24.01
N GLY A 290 41.74 -12.97 -24.27
CA GLY A 290 42.62 -13.69 -23.34
C GLY A 290 41.93 -14.46 -22.21
N LEU A 291 40.59 -14.45 -22.13
CA LEU A 291 39.81 -15.28 -21.19
C LEU A 291 38.85 -16.19 -21.96
N GLU A 292 39.11 -17.49 -21.89
CA GLU A 292 38.23 -18.51 -22.44
C GLU A 292 37.29 -19.05 -21.35
N VAL A 293 35.98 -19.03 -21.63
CA VAL A 293 34.95 -19.60 -20.75
C VAL A 293 34.26 -20.73 -21.51
N GLY A 294 34.81 -21.93 -21.37
CA GLY A 294 34.32 -23.16 -21.97
C GLY A 294 33.11 -23.74 -21.25
N GLN A 295 32.68 -24.91 -21.70
CA GLN A 295 31.63 -25.68 -21.05
C GLN A 295 31.92 -27.18 -21.13
N GLU A 296 31.72 -27.89 -20.03
CA GLU A 296 31.86 -29.35 -19.92
C GLU A 296 30.77 -29.85 -18.96
N ASP A 297 30.06 -30.91 -19.34
CA ASP A 297 28.93 -31.49 -18.57
C ASP A 297 27.87 -30.47 -18.12
N GLY A 298 27.69 -29.44 -18.93
CA GLY A 298 26.76 -28.35 -18.65
C GLY A 298 27.34 -27.23 -17.77
N LEU A 299 28.51 -27.39 -17.16
CA LEU A 299 29.11 -26.40 -16.25
C LEU A 299 30.22 -25.59 -16.92
N ALA A 300 30.54 -24.42 -16.37
CA ALA A 300 31.61 -23.59 -16.91
C ALA A 300 32.98 -24.26 -16.72
N VAL A 301 33.87 -24.05 -17.69
CA VAL A 301 35.30 -24.35 -17.58
C VAL A 301 36.04 -23.03 -17.71
N VAL A 302 36.78 -22.65 -16.68
CA VAL A 302 37.61 -21.45 -16.68
C VAL A 302 38.99 -21.85 -16.15
N SER A 303 40.03 -21.53 -16.92
CA SER A 303 41.42 -21.79 -16.51
C SER A 303 41.74 -21.07 -15.21
N GLU A 304 42.67 -21.60 -14.41
CA GLU A 304 43.04 -20.99 -13.12
C GLU A 304 43.34 -19.48 -13.25
N LYS A 305 44.17 -19.11 -14.23
CA LYS A 305 44.44 -17.72 -14.58
C LYS A 305 43.16 -16.92 -14.84
N GLY A 306 42.25 -17.46 -15.65
CA GLY A 306 40.97 -16.81 -15.92
C GLY A 306 40.09 -16.65 -14.67
N GLN A 307 40.10 -17.62 -13.76
CA GLN A 307 39.39 -17.52 -12.49
C GLN A 307 39.96 -16.38 -11.65
N ARG A 308 41.29 -16.33 -11.51
CA ARG A 308 41.99 -15.28 -10.77
C ARG A 308 41.68 -13.89 -11.32
N GLN A 309 41.69 -13.71 -12.63
CA GLN A 309 41.32 -12.44 -13.28
C GLN A 309 39.88 -12.01 -12.98
N LEU A 310 38.93 -12.95 -13.04
CA LEU A 310 37.52 -12.66 -12.74
C LEU A 310 37.32 -12.29 -11.27
N ILE A 311 37.93 -13.05 -10.36
CA ILE A 311 37.79 -12.83 -8.92
C ILE A 311 38.52 -11.55 -8.49
N HIS A 312 39.70 -11.27 -9.06
CA HIS A 312 40.40 -9.99 -8.88
C HIS A 312 39.51 -8.81 -9.26
N GLY A 313 38.83 -8.89 -10.41
CA GLY A 313 37.88 -7.88 -10.82
C GLY A 313 36.69 -7.74 -9.88
N TYR A 314 36.15 -8.85 -9.39
CA TYR A 314 35.04 -8.83 -8.42
C TYR A 314 35.45 -8.08 -7.14
N TYR A 315 36.60 -8.40 -6.54
CA TYR A 315 37.10 -7.71 -5.34
C TYR A 315 37.43 -6.23 -5.62
N ALA A 316 38.02 -5.91 -6.77
CA ALA A 316 38.26 -4.51 -7.17
C ALA A 316 36.94 -3.73 -7.29
N ALA A 317 35.91 -4.32 -7.89
CA ALA A 317 34.59 -3.71 -8.00
C ALA A 317 33.91 -3.56 -6.63
N THR A 318 34.10 -4.50 -5.71
CA THR A 318 33.62 -4.41 -4.33
C THR A 318 34.30 -3.28 -3.56
N SER A 319 35.64 -3.16 -3.60
CA SER A 319 36.37 -2.05 -2.97
C SER A 319 36.05 -0.70 -3.59
N TYR A 320 35.77 -0.67 -4.89
CA TYR A 320 35.30 0.53 -5.56
C TYR A 320 33.96 0.99 -4.97
N VAL A 321 32.97 0.11 -4.87
CA VAL A 321 31.67 0.48 -4.26
C VAL A 321 31.81 0.78 -2.77
N ASP A 322 32.70 0.10 -2.04
CA ASP A 322 33.02 0.45 -0.66
C ASP A 322 33.41 1.92 -0.53
N LYS A 323 34.35 2.38 -1.38
CA LYS A 323 34.78 3.78 -1.37
C LYS A 323 33.61 4.74 -1.63
N LEU A 324 32.73 4.39 -2.57
CA LEU A 324 31.56 5.19 -2.92
C LEU A 324 30.52 5.24 -1.78
N VAL A 325 30.27 4.12 -1.11
CA VAL A 325 29.45 4.07 0.10
C VAL A 325 30.03 4.99 1.16
N GLY A 326 31.36 4.96 1.37
CA GLY A 326 32.04 5.88 2.28
C GLY A 326 31.75 7.34 2.00
N GLN A 327 31.78 7.76 0.72
CA GLN A 327 31.47 9.14 0.32
C GLN A 327 30.02 9.55 0.63
N LEU A 328 29.04 8.64 0.48
CA LEU A 328 27.66 8.92 0.88
C LEU A 328 27.54 9.09 2.39
N LEU A 329 28.18 8.21 3.16
CA LEU A 329 28.14 8.25 4.62
C LEU A 329 28.81 9.52 5.16
N ASP A 330 29.95 9.90 4.58
CA ASP A 330 30.66 11.13 4.95
C ASP A 330 29.79 12.36 4.64
N GLN A 331 29.13 12.40 3.48
CA GLN A 331 28.21 13.50 3.18
C GLN A 331 27.00 13.55 4.12
N LEU A 332 26.44 12.41 4.52
CA LEU A 332 25.34 12.35 5.48
C LEU A 332 25.76 12.91 6.84
N HIS A 333 26.98 12.59 7.28
CA HIS A 333 27.60 13.11 8.50
C HIS A 333 27.86 14.62 8.40
N ASP A 334 28.48 15.08 7.31
CA ASP A 334 28.78 16.50 7.06
C ASP A 334 27.50 17.36 7.00
N SER A 335 26.38 16.76 6.57
CA SER A 335 25.06 17.38 6.59
C SER A 335 24.33 17.30 7.94
N ASN A 336 24.95 16.72 8.98
CA ASN A 336 24.37 16.48 10.31
C ASN A 336 23.07 15.66 10.29
N LEU A 337 22.88 14.81 9.28
CA LEU A 337 21.69 13.98 9.11
C LEU A 337 21.86 12.58 9.70
N ASP A 338 23.12 12.16 9.93
CA ASP A 338 23.50 10.84 10.45
C ASP A 338 22.79 10.49 11.77
N LYS A 339 22.60 11.47 12.65
CA LYS A 339 21.96 11.30 13.97
C LYS A 339 20.44 11.06 13.93
N ASN A 340 19.80 11.24 12.76
CA ASN A 340 18.36 11.02 12.58
C ASN A 340 18.05 10.13 11.36
N THR A 341 19.04 9.41 10.81
CA THR A 341 18.85 8.59 9.61
C THR A 341 19.08 7.12 9.91
N ILE A 342 18.06 6.29 9.65
CA ILE A 342 18.20 4.83 9.58
C ILE A 342 18.94 4.52 8.28
N ILE A 343 20.04 3.77 8.38
CA ILE A 343 20.82 3.36 7.21
C ILE A 343 20.66 1.86 7.03
N ILE A 344 20.33 1.44 5.81
CA ILE A 344 20.36 0.02 5.44
C ILE A 344 21.24 -0.18 4.21
N LEU A 345 22.17 -1.12 4.31
CA LEU A 345 22.97 -1.62 3.20
C LEU A 345 22.62 -3.08 2.94
N TRP A 346 22.36 -3.42 1.68
CA TRP A 346 22.05 -4.80 1.29
C TRP A 346 22.56 -5.13 -0.12
N GLY A 347 22.96 -6.39 -0.34
CA GLY A 347 23.17 -6.96 -1.67
C GLY A 347 21.88 -7.59 -2.19
N ASP A 348 21.56 -7.61 -3.49
CA ASP A 348 20.27 -8.17 -3.93
C ASP A 348 20.22 -9.71 -3.99
N HIS A 349 21.37 -10.37 -3.98
CA HIS A 349 21.56 -11.80 -3.77
C HIS A 349 23.06 -12.09 -3.63
N GLY A 350 23.43 -13.35 -3.38
CA GLY A 350 24.84 -13.79 -3.39
C GLY A 350 25.42 -13.94 -4.80
N TRP A 351 26.59 -14.57 -4.89
CA TRP A 351 27.33 -14.77 -6.13
C TRP A 351 28.30 -15.96 -6.05
N HIS A 352 28.38 -16.74 -7.13
CA HIS A 352 29.34 -17.81 -7.33
C HIS A 352 30.63 -17.28 -7.98
N LEU A 353 31.77 -17.67 -7.42
CA LEU A 353 33.13 -17.29 -7.85
C LEU A 353 33.99 -18.53 -8.16
N GLY A 354 33.39 -19.51 -8.85
CA GLY A 354 34.03 -20.77 -9.21
C GLY A 354 33.64 -21.96 -8.31
N ASP A 355 33.04 -21.68 -7.15
CA ASP A 355 32.49 -22.72 -6.28
C ASP A 355 31.41 -23.53 -7.02
N HIS A 356 31.41 -24.85 -6.81
CA HIS A 356 30.57 -25.79 -7.56
C HIS A 356 30.75 -25.76 -9.11
N ARG A 357 31.87 -25.20 -9.61
CA ARG A 357 32.10 -24.80 -11.02
C ARG A 357 31.06 -23.82 -11.56
N LEU A 358 30.37 -23.10 -10.67
CA LEU A 358 29.40 -22.08 -11.01
C LEU A 358 30.05 -20.70 -10.97
N TRP A 359 29.49 -19.84 -11.79
CA TRP A 359 29.80 -18.41 -11.84
C TRP A 359 28.48 -17.69 -12.01
N ASN A 360 28.34 -16.45 -11.51
CA ASN A 360 27.08 -15.71 -11.48
C ASN A 360 26.18 -16.09 -10.29
N LYS A 361 24.90 -15.80 -10.41
CA LYS A 361 23.81 -16.18 -9.50
C LYS A 361 23.00 -17.31 -10.14
N HIS A 362 21.73 -17.42 -9.81
CA HIS A 362 20.79 -18.39 -10.37
C HIS A 362 20.96 -19.81 -9.82
N SER A 363 21.23 -20.01 -8.53
CA SER A 363 21.09 -21.31 -7.85
C SER A 363 20.38 -21.14 -6.50
N ASN A 364 20.12 -22.26 -5.82
CA ASN A 364 19.63 -22.28 -4.44
C ASN A 364 20.74 -22.58 -3.41
N PHE A 365 21.99 -22.69 -3.88
CA PHE A 365 23.15 -22.92 -3.03
C PHE A 365 23.44 -21.70 -2.16
N GLU A 366 24.13 -21.90 -1.03
CA GLU A 366 24.40 -20.84 -0.05
C GLU A 366 25.04 -19.61 -0.68
N GLN A 367 26.03 -19.81 -1.56
CA GLN A 367 26.80 -18.73 -2.17
C GLN A 367 25.94 -17.81 -3.04
N ALA A 368 24.81 -18.28 -3.59
CA ALA A 368 23.87 -17.46 -4.34
C ALA A 368 22.70 -16.94 -3.50
N ALA A 369 22.27 -17.68 -2.47
CA ALA A 369 21.10 -17.36 -1.66
C ALA A 369 21.42 -16.35 -0.53
N ARG A 370 22.55 -16.53 0.16
CA ARG A 370 22.99 -15.68 1.28
C ARG A 370 23.55 -14.37 0.76
N SER A 371 23.13 -13.25 1.37
CA SER A 371 23.48 -11.91 0.90
C SER A 371 23.62 -10.94 2.08
N PRO A 372 24.57 -9.99 2.03
CA PRO A 372 24.87 -9.14 3.18
C PRO A 372 23.73 -8.18 3.48
N MET A 373 23.52 -7.91 4.76
CA MET A 373 22.61 -6.88 5.25
C MET A 373 23.19 -6.24 6.52
N ILE A 374 23.28 -4.91 6.52
CA ILE A 374 23.66 -4.09 7.69
C ILE A 374 22.55 -3.06 7.92
N ILE A 375 22.07 -2.93 9.15
CA ILE A 375 21.10 -1.90 9.54
C ILE A 375 21.69 -1.06 10.68
N VAL A 376 21.73 0.25 10.50
CA VAL A 376 22.08 1.23 11.53
C VAL A 376 20.80 1.91 12.00
N ASP A 377 20.49 1.78 13.29
CA ASP A 377 19.52 2.65 13.96
C ASP A 377 20.29 3.83 14.58
N PRO A 378 20.01 5.08 14.19
CA PRO A 378 20.75 6.25 14.69
C PRO A 378 20.60 6.46 16.20
N THR A 379 19.62 5.80 16.84
CA THR A 379 19.38 5.86 18.30
C THR A 379 20.08 4.74 19.07
N GLN A 380 20.60 3.71 18.39
CA GLN A 380 21.27 2.59 19.01
C GLN A 380 22.79 2.80 19.04
N LYS A 381 23.41 2.51 20.17
CA LYS A 381 24.88 2.67 20.37
C LYS A 381 25.66 1.36 20.41
N THR A 382 24.98 0.22 20.31
CA THR A 382 25.60 -1.11 20.43
C THR A 382 25.65 -1.81 19.09
N VAL A 383 26.87 -2.18 18.69
CA VAL A 383 27.14 -3.09 17.58
C VAL A 383 26.62 -4.48 17.91
N LYS A 384 25.92 -5.12 16.96
CA LYS A 384 25.36 -6.45 17.14
C LYS A 384 25.62 -7.32 15.92
N HIS A 385 25.96 -8.59 16.16
CA HIS A 385 26.03 -9.60 15.12
C HIS A 385 24.84 -10.55 15.30
N VAL A 386 24.01 -10.67 14.27
CA VAL A 386 22.81 -11.49 14.27
C VAL A 386 23.05 -12.74 13.42
N ASN A 387 23.07 -13.90 14.07
CA ASN A 387 23.24 -15.21 13.43
C ASN A 387 21.90 -15.90 13.11
N SER A 388 20.80 -15.43 13.70
CA SER A 388 19.46 -15.94 13.37
C SER A 388 19.14 -15.69 11.90
N VAL A 389 18.38 -16.59 11.31
CA VAL A 389 18.00 -16.49 9.91
C VAL A 389 17.07 -15.29 9.65
N THR A 390 17.38 -14.51 8.63
CA THR A 390 16.55 -13.37 8.16
C THR A 390 16.34 -13.39 6.66
N GLU A 391 15.38 -12.59 6.19
CA GLU A 391 14.98 -12.54 4.78
C GLU A 391 14.78 -11.11 4.28
N PHE A 392 14.96 -10.85 2.98
CA PHE A 392 14.68 -9.51 2.45
C PHE A 392 13.22 -9.07 2.56
N VAL A 393 12.25 -9.98 2.57
CA VAL A 393 10.85 -9.61 2.87
C VAL A 393 10.65 -9.04 4.28
N ASP A 394 11.62 -9.19 5.18
CA ASP A 394 11.61 -8.59 6.52
C ASP A 394 12.01 -7.10 6.50
N ILE A 395 12.70 -6.62 5.47
CA ILE A 395 13.20 -5.24 5.41
C ILE A 395 12.04 -4.24 5.43
N TYR A 396 11.00 -4.47 4.61
CA TYR A 396 9.87 -3.56 4.53
C TYR A 396 9.15 -3.39 5.89
N PRO A 397 8.66 -4.46 6.57
CA PRO A 397 8.04 -4.28 7.87
C PRO A 397 9.01 -3.70 8.91
N THR A 398 10.32 -4.01 8.84
CA THR A 398 11.34 -3.47 9.75
C THR A 398 11.49 -1.95 9.60
N LEU A 399 11.64 -1.45 8.38
CA LEU A 399 11.84 -0.01 8.16
C LEU A 399 10.59 0.78 8.55
N ALA A 400 9.38 0.25 8.27
CA ALA A 400 8.14 0.88 8.71
C ALA A 400 8.08 0.97 10.25
N ASP A 401 8.37 -0.13 10.95
CA ASP A 401 8.39 -0.19 12.42
C ASP A 401 9.41 0.77 13.03
N MET A 402 10.66 0.76 12.54
CA MET A 402 11.74 1.62 13.01
C MET A 402 11.47 3.12 12.77
N ALA A 403 10.72 3.44 11.72
CA ALA A 403 10.28 4.79 11.39
C ALA A 403 9.04 5.24 12.18
N GLY A 404 8.48 4.38 13.05
CA GLY A 404 7.27 4.64 13.81
C GLY A 404 5.99 4.63 12.96
N LEU A 405 6.01 3.97 11.81
CA LEU A 405 4.87 3.84 10.90
C LEU A 405 4.12 2.51 11.13
N PRO A 406 2.79 2.46 10.92
CA PRO A 406 2.03 1.22 11.04
C PRO A 406 2.49 0.14 10.04
N VAL A 407 3.04 -0.97 10.53
CA VAL A 407 3.49 -2.08 9.67
C VAL A 407 2.33 -2.65 8.83
N PRO A 408 2.41 -2.64 7.48
CA PRO A 408 1.35 -3.18 6.65
C PRO A 408 1.12 -4.69 6.88
N THR A 409 -0.14 -5.10 7.01
CA THR A 409 -0.51 -6.49 7.40
C THR A 409 -0.40 -7.51 6.28
N HIS A 410 -0.30 -7.06 5.02
CA HIS A 410 -0.24 -7.94 3.85
C HIS A 410 1.17 -8.50 3.57
N LEU A 411 2.20 -8.05 4.31
CA LEU A 411 3.60 -8.38 4.06
C LEU A 411 3.90 -9.84 4.44
N SER A 412 4.84 -10.46 3.73
CA SER A 412 5.28 -11.84 3.97
C SER A 412 6.39 -11.97 5.02
N GLY A 413 7.09 -10.88 5.31
CA GLY A 413 8.12 -10.83 6.33
C GLY A 413 7.62 -10.38 7.68
N LYS A 414 8.53 -10.30 8.64
CA LYS A 414 8.30 -9.79 9.99
C LYS A 414 9.31 -8.68 10.30
N SER A 415 8.90 -7.70 11.09
CA SER A 415 9.84 -6.67 11.58
C SER A 415 10.98 -7.34 12.37
N LEU A 416 12.22 -6.94 12.06
CA LEU A 416 13.45 -7.32 12.75
C LEU A 416 13.73 -6.42 13.95
N GLN A 417 12.87 -5.44 14.25
CA GLN A 417 13.06 -4.53 15.37
C GLN A 417 13.28 -5.23 16.71
N PRO A 418 12.57 -6.32 17.08
CA PRO A 418 12.88 -7.08 18.30
C PRO A 418 14.29 -7.67 18.33
N VAL A 419 14.86 -8.01 17.17
CA VAL A 419 16.24 -8.51 17.07
C VAL A 419 17.24 -7.36 17.15
N LEU A 420 16.94 -6.24 16.48
CA LEU A 420 17.75 -5.02 16.54
C LEU A 420 17.86 -4.49 17.97
N THR A 421 16.76 -4.44 18.72
CA THR A 421 16.74 -3.99 20.12
C THR A 421 17.29 -5.03 21.10
N GLY A 422 17.39 -6.30 20.69
CA GLY A 422 17.83 -7.41 21.54
C GLY A 422 16.74 -7.97 22.44
N GLU A 423 15.48 -7.64 22.18
CA GLU A 423 14.31 -8.26 22.84
C GLU A 423 14.19 -9.74 22.49
N LYS A 424 14.58 -10.12 21.26
CA LYS A 424 14.54 -11.50 20.77
C LYS A 424 15.81 -11.87 20.03
N GLU A 425 16.21 -13.13 20.13
CA GLU A 425 17.30 -13.69 19.32
C GLU A 425 16.89 -13.90 17.87
N SER A 426 15.61 -14.22 17.61
CA SER A 426 15.06 -14.42 16.28
C SER A 426 13.55 -14.07 16.24
N VAL A 427 13.06 -13.72 15.05
CA VAL A 427 11.62 -13.53 14.77
C VAL A 427 11.01 -14.66 13.93
N LYS A 428 11.85 -15.58 13.44
CA LYS A 428 11.45 -16.69 12.56
C LYS A 428 12.40 -17.89 12.63
N ASP A 429 11.89 -19.04 12.24
CA ASP A 429 12.64 -20.31 12.31
C ASP A 429 13.40 -20.62 11.01
N TYR A 430 13.02 -20.01 9.89
CA TYR A 430 13.58 -20.32 8.58
C TYR A 430 13.53 -19.16 7.58
N ALA A 431 14.40 -19.22 6.57
CA ALA A 431 14.29 -18.46 5.33
C ALA A 431 14.01 -19.36 4.12
N ILE A 432 13.35 -18.81 3.10
CA ILE A 432 13.04 -19.50 1.85
C ILE A 432 13.62 -18.76 0.65
N THR A 433 14.40 -19.49 -0.16
CA THR A 433 14.87 -19.08 -1.48
C THR A 433 14.27 -20.02 -2.53
N GLN A 434 13.87 -19.50 -3.69
CA GLN A 434 13.33 -20.31 -4.77
C GLN A 434 14.01 -20.05 -6.11
N ILE A 435 13.94 -21.03 -7.01
CA ILE A 435 14.38 -20.88 -8.39
C ILE A 435 13.58 -21.72 -9.37
N ALA A 436 13.34 -21.18 -10.56
CA ALA A 436 12.70 -21.87 -11.67
C ALA A 436 13.71 -22.39 -12.70
N ARG A 437 13.52 -23.64 -13.16
CA ARG A 437 14.31 -24.38 -14.15
C ARG A 437 13.37 -24.97 -15.20
N GLY A 438 12.83 -24.11 -16.06
CA GLY A 438 11.77 -24.51 -16.99
C GLY A 438 10.52 -24.91 -16.23
N GLN A 439 10.08 -26.17 -16.36
CA GLN A 439 8.95 -26.70 -15.59
C GLN A 439 9.33 -27.14 -14.17
N ILE A 440 10.62 -27.31 -13.87
CA ILE A 440 11.09 -27.73 -12.55
C ILE A 440 11.25 -26.49 -11.66
N ASN A 441 10.79 -26.56 -10.41
CA ASN A 441 10.94 -25.46 -9.44
C ASN A 441 11.61 -26.00 -8.17
N GLY A 442 12.67 -25.33 -7.74
CA GLY A 442 13.42 -25.63 -6.53
C GLY A 442 13.08 -24.64 -5.44
N TYR A 443 12.75 -25.14 -4.25
CA TYR A 443 12.53 -24.34 -3.05
C TYR A 443 13.51 -24.78 -1.98
N SER A 444 14.25 -23.84 -1.42
CA SER A 444 15.33 -24.06 -0.47
C SER A 444 15.02 -23.38 0.85
N LEU A 445 14.95 -24.16 1.92
CA LEU A 445 14.69 -23.72 3.28
C LEU A 445 15.99 -23.73 4.07
N LYS A 446 16.39 -22.56 4.59
CA LYS A 446 17.50 -22.41 5.53
C LYS A 446 16.95 -22.31 6.96
N SER A 447 17.39 -23.16 7.87
CA SER A 447 17.07 -23.08 9.30
C SER A 447 18.30 -23.47 10.12
N GLY A 448 18.74 -22.58 11.02
CA GLY A 448 20.05 -22.71 11.67
C GLY A 448 21.18 -22.85 10.65
N HIS A 449 22.01 -23.89 10.82
CA HIS A 449 23.08 -24.27 9.90
C HIS A 449 22.67 -25.34 8.88
N TYR A 450 21.39 -25.66 8.75
CA TYR A 450 20.89 -26.61 7.75
C TYR A 450 20.23 -25.91 6.56
N ARG A 451 20.45 -26.43 5.34
CA ARG A 451 19.66 -26.08 4.15
C ARG A 451 19.04 -27.31 3.55
N TYR A 452 17.74 -27.22 3.30
CA TYR A 452 16.95 -28.28 2.70
C TYR A 452 16.28 -27.79 1.42
N THR A 453 16.62 -28.39 0.28
CA THR A 453 16.07 -28.01 -1.03
C THR A 453 15.18 -29.11 -1.59
N VAL A 454 14.00 -28.75 -2.06
CA VAL A 454 13.06 -29.67 -2.71
C VAL A 454 12.77 -29.20 -4.12
N TRP A 455 12.82 -30.15 -5.06
CA TRP A 455 12.53 -29.91 -6.46
C TRP A 455 11.21 -30.56 -6.85
N TYR A 456 10.33 -29.77 -7.46
CA TYR A 456 9.04 -30.23 -7.96
C TYR A 456 8.91 -30.06 -9.46
N ASN A 457 8.19 -30.99 -10.09
CA ASN A 457 7.71 -30.83 -11.45
C ASN A 457 6.44 -29.95 -11.46
N ASN A 458 6.46 -28.91 -12.30
CA ASN A 458 5.57 -27.75 -12.28
C ASN A 458 5.73 -26.88 -11.03
N ASN A 459 5.30 -25.62 -11.14
CA ASN A 459 5.32 -24.70 -10.01
C ASN A 459 4.29 -25.17 -8.96
N PRO A 460 4.72 -25.55 -7.73
CA PRO A 460 3.81 -26.02 -6.67
C PRO A 460 2.77 -25.00 -6.25
N ARG A 461 3.08 -23.71 -6.43
CA ARG A 461 2.18 -22.59 -6.25
C ARG A 461 1.20 -22.38 -7.40
N LEU A 462 1.23 -23.16 -8.48
CA LEU A 462 0.12 -23.21 -9.46
C LEU A 462 -0.82 -24.40 -9.22
N LYS A 463 -0.53 -25.27 -8.25
CA LYS A 463 -1.34 -26.45 -7.91
C LYS A 463 -2.17 -26.24 -6.65
N LYS A 464 -3.24 -27.02 -6.48
CA LYS A 464 -4.14 -26.94 -5.32
C LYS A 464 -3.47 -27.52 -4.07
N SER A 465 -2.71 -28.60 -4.23
CA SER A 465 -1.98 -29.27 -3.15
C SER A 465 -0.53 -29.61 -3.52
N LEU A 466 0.32 -29.78 -2.50
CA LEU A 466 1.71 -30.20 -2.66
C LEU A 466 1.72 -31.67 -3.09
N LYS A 467 0.66 -32.42 -2.73
CA LYS A 467 0.40 -33.78 -3.20
C LYS A 467 0.19 -33.85 -4.71
N ASP A 468 -0.30 -32.76 -5.33
CA ASP A 468 -0.48 -32.67 -6.78
C ASP A 468 0.83 -32.31 -7.51
N CYS A 469 1.89 -32.05 -6.74
CA CYS A 469 3.19 -31.70 -7.25
C CYS A 469 4.07 -32.94 -7.17
N LYS A 470 4.58 -33.40 -8.31
CA LYS A 470 5.53 -34.50 -8.32
C LYS A 470 6.88 -33.99 -7.82
N ARG A 471 7.26 -34.36 -6.59
CA ARG A 471 8.63 -34.18 -6.09
C ARG A 471 9.58 -35.01 -6.95
N VAL A 472 10.64 -34.40 -7.45
CA VAL A 472 11.62 -35.04 -8.35
C VAL A 472 13.00 -35.22 -7.71
N ALA A 473 13.36 -34.37 -6.74
CA ALA A 473 14.59 -34.49 -5.97
C ALA A 473 14.47 -33.75 -4.63
N GLU A 474 15.34 -34.11 -3.69
CA GLU A 474 15.53 -33.48 -2.40
C GLU A 474 17.02 -33.41 -2.10
N GLU A 475 17.44 -32.33 -1.46
CA GLU A 475 18.83 -32.09 -1.06
C GLU A 475 18.87 -31.59 0.38
N LEU A 476 19.81 -32.08 1.20
CA LEU A 476 20.04 -31.62 2.57
C LEU A 476 21.53 -31.37 2.80
N TYR A 477 21.85 -30.18 3.32
CA TYR A 477 23.20 -29.71 3.57
C TYR A 477 23.37 -29.25 5.02
N ASP A 478 24.49 -29.64 5.64
CA ASP A 478 24.90 -29.26 7.00
C ASP A 478 26.14 -28.34 6.89
N TYR A 479 25.98 -27.03 7.09
CA TYR A 479 27.09 -26.09 6.96
C TYR A 479 27.99 -26.00 8.18
N GLU A 480 27.66 -26.68 9.28
CA GLU A 480 28.56 -26.77 10.43
C GLU A 480 29.63 -27.83 10.17
N LYS A 481 29.24 -28.98 9.63
CA LYS A 481 30.16 -30.08 9.27
C LYS A 481 30.74 -29.93 7.85
N ASP A 482 29.96 -29.42 6.92
CA ASP A 482 30.31 -29.26 5.51
C ASP A 482 29.99 -27.84 5.02
N PRO A 483 30.80 -26.83 5.40
CA PRO A 483 30.58 -25.44 5.02
C PRO A 483 30.70 -25.18 3.52
N LEU A 484 31.24 -26.13 2.74
CA LEU A 484 31.40 -26.03 1.29
C LEU A 484 30.30 -26.74 0.51
N GLU A 485 29.30 -27.31 1.20
CA GLU A 485 28.13 -27.94 0.57
C GLU A 485 28.54 -29.04 -0.44
N THR A 486 29.47 -29.91 -0.05
CA THR A 486 30.07 -30.94 -0.92
C THR A 486 29.24 -32.20 -1.08
N VAL A 487 28.40 -32.55 -0.10
CA VAL A 487 27.59 -33.80 -0.09
C VAL A 487 26.12 -33.52 0.18
N ASN A 488 25.23 -34.18 -0.57
CA ASN A 488 23.80 -34.22 -0.29
C ASN A 488 23.45 -35.33 0.72
N HIS A 489 23.15 -34.95 1.95
CA HIS A 489 22.91 -35.88 3.07
C HIS A 489 21.50 -36.50 3.12
N VAL A 490 20.65 -36.32 2.11
CA VAL A 490 19.23 -36.75 2.15
C VAL A 490 19.04 -38.27 2.37
N ASN A 491 20.04 -39.09 1.99
CA ASN A 491 19.98 -40.56 2.11
C ASN A 491 20.75 -41.11 3.31
N GLU A 492 21.40 -40.25 4.10
CA GLU A 492 22.22 -40.67 5.22
C GLU A 492 21.39 -40.92 6.48
N LYS A 493 21.64 -42.07 7.12
CA LYS A 493 20.86 -42.50 8.30
C LYS A 493 20.99 -41.52 9.47
N GLU A 494 22.15 -40.90 9.66
CA GLU A 494 22.40 -39.96 10.76
C GLU A 494 21.57 -38.66 10.61
N TYR A 495 21.23 -38.25 9.39
CA TYR A 495 20.44 -37.05 9.12
C TYR A 495 18.93 -37.29 9.06
N LYS A 496 18.45 -38.53 9.30
CA LYS A 496 17.03 -38.85 9.15
C LYS A 496 16.12 -37.94 9.99
N ALA A 497 16.46 -37.72 11.27
CA ALA A 497 15.66 -36.88 12.16
C ALA A 497 15.68 -35.40 11.71
N THR A 498 16.85 -34.88 11.34
CA THR A 498 17.01 -33.52 10.80
C THR A 498 16.21 -33.35 9.51
N LEU A 499 16.29 -34.30 8.58
CA LEU A 499 15.54 -34.28 7.33
C LEU A 499 14.02 -34.27 7.57
N GLU A 500 13.52 -35.06 8.53
CA GLU A 500 12.10 -35.04 8.91
C GLU A 500 11.68 -33.70 9.52
N ALA A 501 12.51 -33.09 10.36
CA ALA A 501 12.28 -31.75 10.90
C ALA A 501 12.26 -30.67 9.80
N MET A 502 13.24 -30.68 8.88
CA MET A 502 13.29 -29.74 7.75
C MET A 502 12.10 -29.92 6.80
N ARG A 503 11.66 -31.17 6.56
CA ARG A 503 10.43 -31.48 5.82
C ARG A 503 9.19 -30.92 6.50
N ALA A 504 9.12 -31.02 7.84
CA ALA A 504 8.00 -30.47 8.60
C ALA A 504 7.95 -28.93 8.49
N LEU A 505 9.09 -28.24 8.66
CA LEU A 505 9.19 -26.79 8.45
C LEU A 505 8.80 -26.37 7.03
N PHE A 506 9.23 -27.15 6.03
CA PHE A 506 8.89 -26.90 4.64
C PHE A 506 7.40 -27.06 4.37
N LEU A 507 6.77 -28.09 4.94
CA LEU A 507 5.32 -28.28 4.85
C LEU A 507 4.56 -27.15 5.56
N ASP A 508 5.03 -26.73 6.74
CA ASP A 508 4.48 -25.58 7.46
C ASP A 508 4.53 -24.30 6.62
N PHE A 509 5.69 -24.00 6.02
CA PHE A 509 5.85 -22.89 5.07
C PHE A 509 4.80 -22.95 3.95
N PHE A 510 4.71 -24.07 3.23
CA PHE A 510 3.76 -24.20 2.12
C PHE A 510 2.31 -24.13 2.56
N ASN A 511 1.98 -24.62 3.76
CA ASN A 511 0.63 -24.55 4.31
C ASN A 511 0.26 -23.11 4.69
N LYS A 512 1.15 -22.40 5.39
CA LYS A 512 0.98 -20.97 5.71
C LYS A 512 0.87 -20.13 4.44
N GLU A 513 1.73 -20.35 3.45
CA GLU A 513 1.66 -19.64 2.17
C GLU A 513 0.47 -20.02 1.27
N ARG A 514 -0.11 -21.21 1.46
CA ARG A 514 -1.37 -21.57 0.80
C ARG A 514 -2.58 -20.90 1.41
N GLN A 515 -2.54 -20.57 2.69
CA GLN A 515 -3.55 -19.68 3.26
C GLN A 515 -3.52 -18.35 2.51
N TYR A 516 -2.35 -17.83 2.09
CA TYR A 516 -2.27 -16.67 1.19
C TYR A 516 -2.82 -16.91 -0.24
N LYS A 517 -3.13 -18.16 -0.62
CA LYS A 517 -3.65 -18.56 -1.95
C LYS A 517 -5.18 -18.73 -1.96
N ASP A 518 -5.77 -19.08 -0.82
CA ASP A 518 -7.22 -18.95 -0.57
C ASP A 518 -7.60 -17.55 -0.09
N PHE A 519 -6.62 -16.65 0.01
CA PHE A 519 -6.84 -15.21 -0.02
C PHE A 519 -6.92 -14.71 -1.48
N SER A 520 -8.05 -14.94 -2.16
CA SER A 520 -8.83 -13.73 -2.42
C SER A 520 -9.24 -13.26 -1.03
N ILE A 521 -8.65 -12.18 -0.51
CA ILE A 521 -8.83 -11.74 0.89
C ILE A 521 -10.24 -12.11 1.40
N GLY A 522 -10.34 -13.07 2.33
CA GLY A 522 -11.58 -13.70 2.84
C GLY A 522 -11.75 -15.18 2.41
N LYS A 523 -11.83 -16.19 3.28
CA LYS A 523 -12.63 -16.36 4.51
C LYS A 523 -12.06 -17.50 5.37
N VAL A 524 -12.14 -17.39 6.71
CA VAL A 524 -12.34 -18.57 7.59
C VAL A 524 -13.37 -18.20 8.66
N ASN A 525 -14.30 -19.14 8.89
CA ASN A 525 -15.39 -19.03 9.84
C ASN A 525 -14.94 -19.30 11.29
N ALA A 526 -15.55 -18.51 12.17
CA ALA A 526 -16.08 -18.84 13.49
C ALA A 526 -15.16 -19.55 14.49
N THR A 527 -14.59 -18.78 15.42
CA THR A 527 -15.18 -18.59 16.77
C THR A 527 -14.38 -17.51 17.51
N GLU A 528 -15.10 -16.50 17.98
CA GLU A 528 -14.78 -15.52 19.03
C GLU A 528 -13.30 -15.17 19.30
N THR A 529 -12.90 -14.00 18.77
CA THR A 529 -12.03 -12.91 19.31
C THR A 529 -11.35 -12.21 18.12
N PRO A 530 -11.31 -10.86 18.00
CA PRO A 530 -10.82 -10.21 16.76
C PRO A 530 -9.32 -10.47 16.53
N THR A 531 -8.98 -11.18 15.45
CA THR A 531 -7.60 -11.26 14.91
C THR A 531 -7.41 -10.26 13.76
N ALA A 532 -6.18 -9.78 13.57
CA ALA A 532 -5.79 -8.74 12.61
C ALA A 532 -6.37 -8.90 11.19
N GLY A 533 -6.75 -7.78 10.56
CA GLY A 533 -7.36 -7.70 9.21
C GLY A 533 -8.22 -6.43 9.04
N TRP A 534 -8.77 -6.19 7.84
CA TRP A 534 -9.54 -4.96 7.55
C TRP A 534 -10.72 -4.74 8.48
N GLU A 535 -11.38 -5.81 8.93
CA GLU A 535 -12.52 -5.73 9.84
C GLU A 535 -12.06 -5.26 11.22
N ALA A 536 -10.92 -5.76 11.72
CA ALA A 536 -10.33 -5.30 12.97
C ALA A 536 -9.93 -3.81 12.89
N ASP A 537 -9.31 -3.40 11.77
CA ASP A 537 -8.94 -1.99 11.55
C ASP A 537 -10.18 -1.09 11.47
N ALA A 538 -11.23 -1.55 10.79
CA ALA A 538 -12.49 -0.84 10.69
C ALA A 538 -13.19 -0.72 12.06
N LEU A 539 -13.20 -1.79 12.85
CA LEU A 539 -13.75 -1.78 14.21
C LEU A 539 -12.94 -0.86 15.13
N ALA A 540 -11.61 -0.85 15.04
CA ALA A 540 -10.77 0.08 15.79
C ALA A 540 -11.05 1.54 15.41
N ARG A 541 -11.25 1.82 14.11
CA ARG A 541 -11.69 3.14 13.64
C ARG A 541 -13.10 3.50 14.11
N ILE A 542 -14.05 2.56 14.11
CA ILE A 542 -15.40 2.78 14.66
C ILE A 542 -15.31 3.12 16.14
N GLU A 543 -14.53 2.35 16.92
CA GLU A 543 -14.32 2.59 18.35
C GLU A 543 -13.71 3.98 18.61
N LYS A 544 -12.78 4.41 17.75
CA LYS A 544 -12.11 5.71 17.84
C LYS A 544 -12.99 6.88 17.38
N HIS A 545 -13.66 6.75 16.25
CA HIS A 545 -14.29 7.87 15.55
C HIS A 545 -15.80 7.95 15.76
N ARG A 546 -16.48 6.84 16.08
CA ARG A 546 -17.94 6.80 16.23
C ARG A 546 -18.40 6.75 17.67
N LYS A 547 -17.51 6.55 18.62
CA LYS A 547 -17.84 6.52 20.05
C LYS A 547 -17.14 7.63 20.82
N GLY A 548 -17.73 8.06 21.92
CA GLY A 548 -17.18 9.00 22.88
C GLY A 548 -17.28 8.43 24.29
N ASP A 549 -16.31 8.76 25.13
CA ASP A 549 -16.43 8.56 26.58
C ASP A 549 -17.42 9.59 27.13
N VAL A 550 -18.32 9.18 28.02
CA VAL A 550 -19.37 10.01 28.59
C VAL A 550 -19.28 9.94 30.10
N SER A 551 -19.23 11.09 30.76
CA SER A 551 -19.41 11.22 32.20
C SER A 551 -20.72 11.94 32.46
N LEU A 552 -21.75 11.18 32.86
CA LEU A 552 -23.11 11.69 33.05
C LEU A 552 -23.34 12.02 34.53
N THR A 553 -23.66 13.27 34.83
CA THR A 553 -24.10 13.71 36.17
C THR A 553 -25.60 13.99 36.18
N VAL A 554 -26.35 13.25 37.01
CA VAL A 554 -27.82 13.29 36.99
C VAL A 554 -28.38 13.92 38.27
N TYR A 555 -29.18 14.96 38.07
CA TYR A 555 -29.85 15.70 39.12
C TYR A 555 -31.37 15.51 39.04
N ASN A 556 -32.03 15.49 40.19
CA ASN A 556 -33.49 15.63 40.25
C ASN A 556 -33.91 17.10 40.02
N LYS A 557 -35.22 17.33 39.91
CA LYS A 557 -35.80 18.69 39.72
C LYS A 557 -35.38 19.71 40.79
N LYS A 558 -35.00 19.26 41.99
CA LYS A 558 -34.54 20.13 43.10
C LYS A 558 -33.02 20.38 43.09
N GLY A 559 -32.29 19.88 42.08
CA GLY A 559 -30.84 20.04 41.97
C GLY A 559 -30.04 19.10 42.88
N LYS A 560 -30.66 18.07 43.47
CA LYS A 560 -29.95 17.05 44.24
C LYS A 560 -29.57 15.87 43.34
N LEU A 561 -28.37 15.35 43.53
CA LEU A 561 -27.87 14.15 42.84
C LEU A 561 -28.80 12.96 43.06
N ILE A 562 -28.99 12.18 42.00
CA ILE A 562 -29.79 10.95 42.02
C ILE A 562 -28.87 9.76 42.34
N GLU A 563 -29.38 8.80 43.11
CA GLU A 563 -28.72 7.53 43.39
C GLU A 563 -29.63 6.40 42.91
N GLY A 564 -29.02 5.32 42.39
CA GLY A 564 -29.73 4.14 41.90
C GLY A 564 -29.63 3.96 40.38
N GLU A 565 -30.45 3.05 39.85
CA GLU A 565 -30.36 2.60 38.47
C GLU A 565 -31.01 3.60 37.49
N ILE A 566 -30.28 3.96 36.43
CA ILE A 566 -30.83 4.66 35.26
C ILE A 566 -30.77 3.80 34.00
N LYS A 567 -31.66 4.11 33.06
CA LYS A 567 -31.61 3.58 31.71
C LYS A 567 -31.13 4.66 30.76
N VAL A 568 -30.14 4.34 29.92
CA VAL A 568 -29.60 5.21 28.87
C VAL A 568 -29.88 4.55 27.53
N GLU A 569 -30.67 5.20 26.70
CA GLU A 569 -31.11 4.69 25.40
C GLU A 569 -30.68 5.64 24.29
N GLN A 570 -29.91 5.16 23.33
CA GLN A 570 -29.60 5.94 22.14
C GLN A 570 -30.86 6.00 21.26
N ILE A 571 -31.27 7.23 20.94
CA ILE A 571 -32.50 7.51 20.18
C ILE A 571 -32.21 8.03 18.76
N SER A 572 -30.98 8.48 18.49
CA SER A 572 -30.51 8.74 17.13
C SER A 572 -28.99 8.61 17.02
N HIS A 573 -28.49 8.36 15.81
CA HIS A 573 -27.06 8.37 15.50
C HIS A 573 -26.59 9.74 15.00
N GLN A 574 -25.31 10.05 15.22
CA GLN A 574 -24.63 11.12 14.49
C GLN A 574 -24.36 10.69 13.03
N PHE A 575 -24.09 9.40 12.82
CA PHE A 575 -23.95 8.82 11.48
C PHE A 575 -25.32 8.55 10.87
N ARG A 576 -25.53 9.03 9.64
CA ARG A 576 -26.82 9.09 9.00
C ARG A 576 -27.15 7.79 8.29
N TRP A 577 -27.97 6.96 8.94
CA TRP A 577 -28.56 5.76 8.35
C TRP A 577 -29.82 6.13 7.57
N GLY A 578 -29.70 6.17 6.24
CA GLY A 578 -30.72 6.76 5.38
C GLY A 578 -31.42 5.78 4.44
N GLY A 579 -32.64 6.11 4.03
CA GLY A 579 -33.42 5.33 3.06
C GLY A 579 -34.05 6.23 2.00
N ILE A 580 -34.21 5.71 0.79
CA ILE A 580 -34.85 6.44 -0.31
C ILE A 580 -36.34 6.08 -0.43
N ILE A 581 -37.19 7.10 -0.51
CA ILE A 581 -38.64 7.00 -0.51
C ILE A 581 -39.15 6.78 -1.93
N ASP A 582 -39.85 5.66 -2.15
CA ASP A 582 -40.82 5.55 -3.25
C ASP A 582 -42.13 6.23 -2.82
N SER A 583 -42.41 7.39 -3.41
CA SER A 583 -43.58 8.20 -3.07
C SER A 583 -44.91 7.46 -3.23
N ARG A 584 -44.98 6.44 -4.10
CA ARG A 584 -46.22 5.66 -4.33
C ARG A 584 -46.51 4.69 -3.20
N LEU A 585 -45.47 4.18 -2.54
CA LEU A 585 -45.61 3.26 -1.41
C LEU A 585 -45.90 4.05 -0.12
N LEU A 586 -45.05 5.02 0.21
CA LEU A 586 -45.19 5.80 1.45
C LEU A 586 -46.25 6.91 1.38
N GLY A 587 -46.71 7.28 0.19
CA GLY A 587 -47.83 8.19 -0.01
C GLY A 587 -49.12 7.51 -0.47
N GLY A 588 -49.09 6.19 -0.72
CA GLY A 588 -50.19 5.43 -1.29
C GLY A 588 -51.31 5.06 -0.31
N LYS A 589 -52.18 4.14 -0.75
CA LYS A 589 -53.28 3.60 0.07
C LYS A 589 -52.76 2.78 1.25
N ASP A 590 -51.77 1.92 1.01
CA ASP A 590 -51.19 1.03 2.03
C ASP A 590 -50.02 1.66 2.79
N ARG A 591 -49.93 3.00 2.80
CA ARG A 591 -48.76 3.72 3.33
C ARG A 591 -48.40 3.39 4.78
N ALA A 592 -49.39 3.08 5.63
CA ALA A 592 -49.18 2.91 7.06
C ALA A 592 -48.16 1.82 7.37
N LYS A 593 -48.24 0.66 6.68
CA LYS A 593 -47.30 -0.45 6.88
C LYS A 593 -45.87 -0.09 6.43
N TYR A 594 -45.74 0.63 5.31
CA TYR A 594 -44.44 1.04 4.78
C TYR A 594 -43.81 2.18 5.60
N GLN A 595 -44.61 3.14 6.07
CA GLN A 595 -44.16 4.21 6.96
C GLN A 595 -43.67 3.65 8.29
N ALA A 596 -44.39 2.70 8.88
CA ALA A 596 -44.00 2.05 10.12
C ALA A 596 -42.68 1.25 10.00
N GLU A 597 -42.49 0.50 8.91
CA GLU A 597 -41.23 -0.23 8.68
C GLU A 597 -40.08 0.74 8.33
N PHE A 598 -40.35 1.80 7.56
CA PHE A 598 -39.32 2.79 7.19
C PHE A 598 -38.75 3.51 8.42
N ALA A 599 -39.62 3.93 9.35
CA ALA A 599 -39.21 4.62 10.58
C ALA A 599 -38.40 3.73 11.55
N GLN A 600 -38.47 2.40 11.41
CA GLN A 600 -37.62 1.47 12.20
C GLN A 600 -36.20 1.33 11.63
N LEU A 601 -36.00 1.66 10.36
CA LEU A 601 -34.76 1.36 9.62
C LEU A 601 -33.92 2.59 9.35
N PHE A 602 -34.55 3.77 9.26
CA PHE A 602 -33.92 4.97 8.76
C PHE A 602 -34.31 6.22 9.56
N GLU A 603 -33.28 6.98 9.95
CA GLU A 603 -33.40 8.28 10.62
C GLU A 603 -33.31 9.43 9.59
N HIS A 604 -32.93 9.11 8.35
CA HIS A 604 -32.82 10.06 7.26
C HIS A 604 -33.50 9.53 6.00
N ALA A 605 -34.04 10.43 5.20
CA ALA A 605 -34.74 10.11 3.97
C ALA A 605 -34.22 10.90 2.78
N GLY A 606 -34.37 10.36 1.58
CA GLY A 606 -34.37 11.12 0.34
C GLY A 606 -35.53 10.68 -0.54
N TYR A 607 -35.99 11.52 -1.46
CA TYR A 607 -36.93 11.05 -2.48
C TYR A 607 -36.19 10.36 -3.62
N GLU A 608 -36.81 9.34 -4.22
CA GLU A 608 -36.21 8.62 -5.36
C GLU A 608 -36.08 9.54 -6.59
N ASN A 609 -37.05 9.49 -7.50
CA ASN A 609 -37.05 10.30 -8.71
C ASN A 609 -37.94 11.55 -8.57
N ALA A 610 -38.65 11.69 -7.44
CA ALA A 610 -39.71 12.68 -7.27
C ALA A 610 -39.22 14.13 -7.20
N LEU A 611 -37.94 14.35 -6.85
CA LEU A 611 -37.31 15.66 -6.80
C LEU A 611 -36.46 15.97 -8.04
N LYS A 612 -36.34 15.04 -8.99
CA LYS A 612 -35.54 15.25 -10.21
C LYS A 612 -36.30 16.14 -11.19
N ILE A 613 -35.57 17.06 -11.82
CA ILE A 613 -36.13 18.10 -12.70
C ILE A 613 -37.12 17.54 -13.75
N LYS A 614 -36.79 16.41 -14.40
CA LYS A 614 -37.60 15.81 -15.47
C LYS A 614 -38.95 15.24 -15.01
N HIS A 615 -39.14 15.03 -13.70
CA HIS A 615 -40.27 14.28 -13.15
C HIS A 615 -41.30 15.12 -12.39
N LYS A 616 -41.18 16.46 -12.44
CA LYS A 616 -42.01 17.44 -11.71
C LYS A 616 -43.53 17.18 -11.76
N LYS A 617 -44.05 16.62 -12.86
CA LYS A 617 -45.50 16.34 -13.02
C LYS A 617 -45.99 15.03 -12.40
N LEU A 618 -45.12 14.02 -12.19
CA LEU A 618 -45.53 12.66 -11.82
C LEU A 618 -45.82 12.48 -10.32
N TYR A 619 -45.31 13.37 -9.46
CA TYR A 619 -45.29 13.14 -8.01
C TYR A 619 -46.02 14.22 -7.19
N ASN A 620 -46.82 15.05 -7.87
CA ASN A 620 -47.25 16.37 -7.41
C ASN A 620 -48.24 16.39 -6.21
N ASN A 621 -48.47 15.30 -5.49
CA ASN A 621 -49.36 15.27 -4.31
C ASN A 621 -48.88 14.41 -3.13
N PHE A 622 -47.89 13.52 -3.31
CA PHE A 622 -47.50 12.57 -2.24
C PHE A 622 -46.73 13.24 -1.08
N HIS A 623 -46.00 14.31 -1.35
CA HIS A 623 -45.25 15.06 -0.32
C HIS A 623 -46.15 15.59 0.80
N LYS A 624 -47.43 15.90 0.52
CA LYS A 624 -48.40 16.37 1.53
C LYS A 624 -48.71 15.31 2.59
N VAL A 625 -48.52 14.03 2.27
CA VAL A 625 -48.74 12.91 3.18
C VAL A 625 -47.43 12.43 3.80
N ILE A 626 -46.36 12.44 3.01
CA ILE A 626 -45.05 11.93 3.43
C ILE A 626 -44.35 12.92 4.38
N ASN A 627 -44.34 14.22 4.07
CA ASN A 627 -43.62 15.21 4.88
C ASN A 627 -44.13 15.30 6.33
N PRO A 628 -45.46 15.26 6.61
CA PRO A 628 -45.94 15.17 7.99
C PRO A 628 -45.43 13.92 8.73
N PHE A 629 -45.41 12.76 8.06
CA PHE A 629 -44.85 11.52 8.63
C PHE A 629 -43.37 11.66 8.97
N LEU A 630 -42.58 12.23 8.06
CA LEU A 630 -41.15 12.47 8.30
C LEU A 630 -40.94 13.37 9.51
N LYS A 631 -41.71 14.47 9.59
CA LYS A 631 -41.65 15.41 10.71
C LYS A 631 -42.08 14.80 12.04
N GLU A 632 -43.12 13.97 12.05
CA GLU A 632 -43.59 13.26 13.25
C GLU A 632 -42.56 12.28 13.81
N ASN A 633 -41.68 11.74 12.95
CA ASN A 633 -40.67 10.76 13.30
C ASN A 633 -39.23 11.35 13.37
N ASP A 634 -39.08 12.67 13.33
CA ASP A 634 -37.78 13.38 13.30
C ASP A 634 -36.85 12.91 12.14
N ILE A 635 -37.43 12.48 11.02
CA ILE A 635 -36.69 11.99 9.85
C ILE A 635 -36.36 13.18 8.94
N THR A 636 -35.08 13.52 8.83
CA THR A 636 -34.63 14.58 7.92
C THR A 636 -34.71 14.18 6.45
N LEU A 637 -34.83 15.15 5.55
CA LEU A 637 -34.96 14.91 4.10
C LEU A 637 -33.80 15.52 3.31
N ARG A 638 -33.20 14.72 2.41
CA ARG A 638 -32.20 15.16 1.41
C ARG A 638 -32.80 15.23 0.00
N GLY A 639 -32.33 16.18 -0.79
CA GLY A 639 -32.72 16.36 -2.18
C GLY A 639 -31.82 15.61 -3.18
N HIS A 640 -32.42 15.03 -4.23
CA HIS A 640 -31.71 14.32 -5.30
C HIS A 640 -32.51 14.39 -6.62
N ALA A 641 -32.06 15.06 -7.68
CA ALA A 641 -30.90 15.94 -7.82
C ALA A 641 -31.31 17.19 -8.64
N LEU A 642 -30.64 18.32 -8.42
CA LEU A 642 -30.98 19.60 -9.05
C LEU A 642 -30.40 19.79 -10.44
N VAL A 643 -29.18 19.35 -10.70
CA VAL A 643 -28.54 19.44 -12.02
C VAL A 643 -28.03 18.07 -12.46
N TRP A 644 -28.40 17.67 -13.67
CA TRP A 644 -28.00 16.40 -14.28
C TRP A 644 -27.77 16.65 -15.78
N GLU A 645 -26.57 17.10 -16.15
CA GLU A 645 -26.23 17.72 -17.45
C GLU A 645 -26.18 16.73 -18.62
N LYS A 646 -27.30 16.08 -18.88
CA LYS A 646 -27.51 15.25 -20.06
C LYS A 646 -28.87 15.57 -20.62
N VAL A 647 -28.99 15.86 -21.91
CA VAL A 647 -30.24 16.31 -22.55
C VAL A 647 -31.40 15.37 -22.19
N LYS A 648 -31.17 14.05 -22.20
CA LYS A 648 -32.20 13.05 -21.85
C LYS A 648 -32.68 13.11 -20.39
N ASN A 649 -31.92 13.77 -19.52
CA ASN A 649 -32.21 13.95 -18.09
C ASN A 649 -32.80 15.32 -17.77
N MET A 650 -32.78 16.26 -18.73
CA MET A 650 -33.40 17.58 -18.61
C MET A 650 -34.90 17.52 -18.93
N PRO A 651 -35.70 18.48 -18.44
CA PRO A 651 -37.07 18.67 -18.91
C PRO A 651 -37.10 18.92 -20.42
N PRO A 652 -38.05 18.35 -21.17
CA PRO A 652 -38.14 18.57 -22.62
C PRO A 652 -38.24 20.05 -23.02
N SER A 653 -38.83 20.89 -22.16
CA SER A 653 -38.95 22.34 -22.37
C SER A 653 -37.61 23.08 -22.36
N VAL A 654 -36.56 22.51 -21.76
CA VAL A 654 -35.21 23.07 -21.70
C VAL A 654 -34.23 22.28 -22.56
N GLY A 655 -34.30 20.95 -22.57
CA GLY A 655 -33.44 20.11 -23.40
C GLY A 655 -33.55 20.38 -24.91
N LYS A 656 -34.66 20.97 -25.36
CA LYS A 656 -34.83 21.44 -26.76
C LYS A 656 -33.78 22.49 -27.16
N PHE A 657 -33.32 23.34 -26.23
CA PHE A 657 -32.35 24.40 -26.52
C PHE A 657 -30.95 23.83 -26.72
N ALA A 658 -30.60 22.75 -26.03
CA ALA A 658 -29.36 22.01 -26.28
C ALA A 658 -29.33 21.44 -27.71
N ALA A 659 -30.45 20.91 -28.22
CA ALA A 659 -30.55 20.43 -29.60
C ALA A 659 -30.49 21.56 -30.64
N GLN A 660 -30.87 22.78 -30.26
CA GLN A 660 -30.79 23.99 -31.09
C GLN A 660 -29.44 24.72 -30.96
N ASN A 661 -28.55 24.23 -30.10
CA ASN A 661 -27.29 24.88 -29.73
C ASN A 661 -27.49 26.32 -29.20
N ASP A 662 -28.65 26.60 -28.61
CA ASP A 662 -28.97 27.88 -27.95
C ASP A 662 -28.54 27.79 -26.47
N THR A 663 -27.25 28.05 -26.23
CA THR A 663 -26.65 27.92 -24.91
C THR A 663 -27.19 28.93 -23.91
N ALA A 664 -27.61 30.11 -24.35
CA ALA A 664 -28.17 31.14 -23.47
C ALA A 664 -29.53 30.72 -22.89
N GLN A 665 -30.45 30.24 -23.75
CA GLN A 665 -31.76 29.74 -23.29
C GLN A 665 -31.64 28.41 -22.52
N LEU A 666 -30.65 27.58 -22.87
CA LEU A 666 -30.33 26.37 -22.12
C LEU A 666 -29.93 26.69 -20.67
N MET A 667 -28.96 27.60 -20.48
CA MET A 667 -28.50 28.00 -19.15
C MET A 667 -29.61 28.66 -18.34
N ALA A 668 -30.30 29.66 -18.89
CA ALA A 668 -31.40 30.34 -18.20
C ALA A 668 -32.52 29.39 -17.77
N GLY A 669 -32.86 28.42 -18.63
CA GLY A 669 -33.86 27.40 -18.31
C GLY A 669 -33.42 26.45 -17.19
N LEU A 670 -32.14 26.07 -17.13
CA LEU A 670 -31.60 25.23 -16.05
C LEU A 670 -31.50 26.01 -14.72
N GLU A 671 -31.07 27.28 -14.76
CA GLU A 671 -31.03 28.19 -13.62
C GLU A 671 -32.42 28.37 -12.97
N GLU A 672 -33.48 28.53 -13.77
CA GLU A 672 -34.87 28.61 -13.27
C GLU A 672 -35.28 27.35 -12.49
N TYR A 673 -34.81 26.17 -12.91
CA TYR A 673 -35.08 24.92 -12.21
C TYR A 673 -34.30 24.78 -10.92
N VAL A 674 -33.03 25.19 -10.90
CA VAL A 674 -32.21 25.21 -9.69
C VAL A 674 -32.85 26.14 -8.66
N ASP A 675 -33.25 27.35 -9.06
CA ASP A 675 -33.97 28.30 -8.20
C ASP A 675 -35.27 27.69 -7.65
N TYR A 676 -36.09 27.09 -8.52
CA TYR A 676 -37.33 26.44 -8.10
C TYR A 676 -37.07 25.35 -7.06
N GLY A 677 -36.10 24.46 -7.30
CA GLY A 677 -35.80 23.35 -6.40
C GLY A 677 -35.31 23.82 -5.02
N LEU A 678 -34.38 24.77 -4.99
CA LEU A 678 -33.83 25.32 -3.74
C LEU A 678 -34.86 26.08 -2.90
N ASN A 679 -35.89 26.64 -3.54
CA ASN A 679 -36.83 27.55 -2.88
C ASN A 679 -38.23 26.97 -2.62
N ASN A 680 -38.50 25.72 -3.03
CA ASN A 680 -39.82 25.07 -2.88
C ASN A 680 -39.82 23.74 -2.10
N TYR A 681 -38.66 23.23 -1.70
CA TYR A 681 -38.57 21.99 -0.92
C TYR A 681 -37.83 22.21 0.40
N ASP A 682 -38.39 21.64 1.47
CA ASP A 682 -37.82 21.63 2.81
C ASP A 682 -36.86 20.44 2.93
N VAL A 683 -35.58 20.67 2.64
CA VAL A 683 -34.50 19.66 2.70
C VAL A 683 -33.28 20.25 3.39
N ILE A 684 -32.45 19.39 4.00
CA ILE A 684 -31.23 19.82 4.69
C ILE A 684 -30.00 19.89 3.78
N GLU A 685 -30.08 19.29 2.59
CA GLU A 685 -28.99 19.23 1.62
C GLU A 685 -29.50 18.82 0.23
N TRP A 686 -28.68 19.08 -0.80
CA TRP A 686 -28.95 18.71 -2.18
C TRP A 686 -27.75 18.05 -2.85
N ASP A 687 -28.01 16.97 -3.60
CA ASP A 687 -27.18 16.63 -4.77
C ASP A 687 -27.38 17.73 -5.83
N LEU A 688 -26.56 18.78 -5.74
CA LEU A 688 -26.67 19.93 -6.63
C LEU A 688 -26.24 19.54 -8.03
N LEU A 689 -25.08 18.88 -8.17
CA LEU A 689 -24.58 18.36 -9.44
C LEU A 689 -24.43 16.83 -9.38
N ASN A 690 -25.05 16.13 -10.33
CA ASN A 690 -25.12 14.68 -10.35
C ASN A 690 -24.44 14.07 -11.59
N GLU A 691 -23.54 13.11 -11.36
CA GLU A 691 -22.84 12.28 -12.34
C GLU A 691 -22.08 13.08 -13.42
N PRO A 692 -21.24 14.07 -13.05
CA PRO A 692 -20.51 14.91 -14.00
C PRO A 692 -19.64 14.07 -14.97
N ARG A 693 -19.26 12.85 -14.60
CA ARG A 693 -18.51 11.96 -15.49
C ARG A 693 -19.30 11.51 -16.71
N GLU A 694 -20.60 11.25 -16.57
CA GLU A 694 -21.47 10.76 -17.66
C GLU A 694 -22.42 11.83 -18.21
N CYS A 695 -22.57 12.92 -17.47
CA CYS A 695 -23.51 14.01 -17.70
C CYS A 695 -22.73 15.34 -17.63
N HIS A 696 -22.10 15.72 -18.74
CA HIS A 696 -21.34 16.97 -18.91
C HIS A 696 -21.68 17.65 -20.25
N GLU A 697 -22.88 17.41 -20.80
CA GLU A 697 -23.25 17.96 -22.12
C GLU A 697 -23.41 19.49 -22.07
N VAL A 698 -23.77 20.07 -20.92
CA VAL A 698 -23.84 21.54 -20.77
C VAL A 698 -22.44 22.14 -20.75
N GLN A 699 -21.51 21.56 -19.99
CA GLN A 699 -20.08 21.91 -20.04
C GLN A 699 -19.57 21.89 -21.49
N ASP A 700 -19.86 20.81 -22.23
CA ASP A 700 -19.38 20.63 -23.61
C ASP A 700 -19.95 21.67 -24.58
N LEU A 701 -21.26 21.95 -24.48
CA LEU A 701 -21.96 22.90 -25.36
C LEU A 701 -21.59 24.35 -25.07
N THR A 702 -21.50 24.72 -23.79
CA THR A 702 -21.19 26.10 -23.37
C THR A 702 -19.70 26.41 -23.49
N LYS A 703 -18.83 25.39 -23.41
CA LYS A 703 -17.37 25.53 -23.29
C LYS A 703 -16.95 26.39 -22.10
N GLN A 704 -17.79 26.43 -21.07
CA GLN A 704 -17.55 27.10 -19.80
C GLN A 704 -17.51 26.04 -18.69
N ASN A 705 -16.96 26.41 -17.53
CA ASN A 705 -17.00 25.57 -16.34
C ASN A 705 -18.41 25.59 -15.72
N SER A 706 -19.34 24.88 -16.36
CA SER A 706 -20.70 24.77 -15.87
C SER A 706 -20.73 24.09 -14.50
N TRP A 707 -19.77 23.22 -14.18
CA TRP A 707 -19.68 22.58 -12.88
C TRP A 707 -19.54 23.61 -11.74
N ALA A 708 -18.58 24.53 -11.82
CA ALA A 708 -18.43 25.61 -10.84
C ALA A 708 -19.64 26.54 -10.80
N HIS A 709 -20.13 26.93 -11.98
CA HIS A 709 -21.29 27.80 -12.14
C HIS A 709 -22.52 27.34 -11.33
N TRP A 710 -22.82 26.03 -11.31
CA TRP A 710 -24.00 25.55 -10.56
C TRP A 710 -23.88 25.77 -9.05
N PHE A 711 -22.68 25.58 -8.47
CA PHE A 711 -22.45 25.82 -7.05
C PHE A 711 -22.52 27.32 -6.73
N GLU A 712 -21.95 28.18 -7.59
CA GLU A 712 -22.04 29.63 -7.42
C GLU A 712 -23.47 30.15 -7.54
N TYR A 713 -24.19 29.75 -8.59
CA TYR A 713 -25.56 30.15 -8.82
C TYR A 713 -26.47 29.61 -7.71
N GLY A 714 -26.31 28.34 -7.34
CA GLY A 714 -27.03 27.72 -6.25
C GLY A 714 -26.83 28.47 -4.93
N ASP A 715 -25.59 28.86 -4.60
CA ASP A 715 -25.34 29.60 -3.36
C ASP A 715 -25.94 31.00 -3.43
N LYS A 716 -25.86 31.67 -4.58
CA LYS A 716 -26.48 32.97 -4.80
C LYS A 716 -28.00 32.94 -4.56
N VAL A 717 -28.70 31.88 -4.94
CA VAL A 717 -30.18 31.83 -4.91
C VAL A 717 -30.79 31.03 -3.74
N ARG A 718 -30.02 30.20 -3.03
CA ARG A 718 -30.54 29.47 -1.86
C ARG A 718 -30.94 30.43 -0.75
N LYS A 719 -32.18 30.30 -0.24
CA LYS A 719 -32.67 31.10 0.90
C LYS A 719 -32.05 30.69 2.22
N ASP A 720 -31.90 29.38 2.44
CA ASP A 720 -31.29 28.83 3.65
C ASP A 720 -29.85 28.44 3.37
N LYS A 721 -28.92 29.18 3.99
CA LYS A 721 -27.47 28.95 3.87
C LYS A 721 -26.99 27.69 4.61
N ASN A 722 -27.84 27.05 5.41
CA ASN A 722 -27.50 25.78 6.06
C ASN A 722 -27.72 24.57 5.14
N VAL A 723 -28.39 24.74 3.99
CA VAL A 723 -28.66 23.66 3.03
C VAL A 723 -27.40 23.33 2.25
N LYS A 724 -26.74 22.22 2.59
CA LYS A 724 -25.44 21.83 2.01
C LYS A 724 -25.53 21.40 0.54
N PHE A 725 -24.52 21.70 -0.26
CA PHE A 725 -24.39 21.24 -1.64
C PHE A 725 -23.40 20.11 -1.84
N TYR A 726 -23.89 19.04 -2.47
CA TYR A 726 -23.14 17.83 -2.80
C TYR A 726 -22.84 17.75 -4.29
N LEU A 727 -21.62 17.32 -4.59
CA LEU A 727 -21.27 16.70 -5.87
C LEU A 727 -21.46 15.18 -5.75
N ASN A 728 -22.39 14.60 -6.52
CA ASN A 728 -22.73 13.17 -6.40
C ASN A 728 -22.32 12.37 -7.64
N GLU A 729 -21.53 11.30 -7.48
CA GLU A 729 -20.95 10.53 -8.60
C GLU A 729 -21.13 9.02 -8.48
N ASN A 730 -21.37 8.36 -9.62
CA ASN A 730 -21.66 6.92 -9.72
C ASN A 730 -20.49 6.06 -10.22
N LYS A 731 -19.39 6.69 -10.65
CA LYS A 731 -18.19 6.02 -11.18
C LYS A 731 -17.00 5.97 -10.23
N VAL A 732 -17.20 6.24 -8.95
CA VAL A 732 -16.13 6.12 -7.94
C VAL A 732 -16.25 4.78 -7.21
N ILE A 733 -17.24 4.64 -6.33
CA ILE A 733 -17.38 3.44 -5.50
C ILE A 733 -17.87 2.26 -6.33
N SER A 734 -18.87 2.48 -7.18
CA SER A 734 -19.47 1.42 -8.01
C SER A 734 -18.65 1.05 -9.25
N ALA A 735 -17.51 1.69 -9.51
CA ALA A 735 -16.73 1.44 -10.71
C ALA A 735 -15.98 0.09 -10.66
N PRO A 736 -15.99 -0.67 -11.77
CA PRO A 736 -15.13 -1.83 -11.94
C PRO A 736 -13.67 -1.46 -11.75
N TYR A 737 -12.93 -2.34 -11.08
CA TYR A 737 -11.52 -2.16 -10.76
C TYR A 737 -10.67 -1.64 -11.93
N LYS A 738 -10.83 -2.21 -13.15
CA LYS A 738 -10.07 -1.83 -14.36
C LYS A 738 -10.19 -0.36 -14.78
N ILE A 739 -11.27 0.32 -14.41
CA ILE A 739 -11.53 1.72 -14.82
C ILE A 739 -11.68 2.66 -13.62
N ALA A 740 -11.63 2.14 -12.39
CA ALA A 740 -11.86 2.90 -11.18
C ALA A 740 -10.87 4.06 -11.06
N GLU A 741 -9.57 3.82 -11.25
CA GLU A 741 -8.54 4.87 -11.17
C GLU A 741 -8.78 6.02 -12.17
N LYS A 742 -9.10 5.68 -13.43
CA LYS A 742 -9.42 6.68 -14.45
C LYS A 742 -10.63 7.54 -14.05
N ASN A 743 -11.66 6.92 -13.49
CA ASN A 743 -12.86 7.64 -13.06
C ASN A 743 -12.60 8.47 -11.80
N ILE A 744 -11.80 7.96 -10.86
CA ILE A 744 -11.37 8.67 -9.66
C ILE A 744 -10.59 9.92 -10.05
N ASN A 745 -9.61 9.81 -10.95
CA ASN A 745 -8.81 10.95 -11.40
C ASN A 745 -9.66 11.99 -12.15
N PHE A 746 -10.62 11.55 -12.96
CA PHE A 746 -11.57 12.47 -13.60
C PHE A 746 -12.39 13.22 -12.53
N HIS A 747 -12.91 12.52 -11.54
CA HIS A 747 -13.74 13.14 -10.51
C HIS A 747 -12.94 14.07 -9.59
N PHE A 748 -11.69 13.71 -9.29
CA PHE A 748 -10.73 14.58 -8.60
C PHE A 748 -10.56 15.90 -9.36
N LYS A 749 -10.40 15.82 -10.69
CA LYS A 749 -10.29 17.00 -11.55
C LYS A 749 -11.55 17.87 -11.54
N VAL A 750 -12.74 17.27 -11.57
CA VAL A 750 -14.01 18.03 -11.43
C VAL A 750 -14.04 18.81 -10.11
N ILE A 751 -13.64 18.18 -9.00
CA ILE A 751 -13.60 18.84 -7.69
C ILE A 751 -12.57 19.97 -7.69
N GLU A 752 -11.37 19.74 -8.20
CA GLU A 752 -10.33 20.77 -8.35
C GLU A 752 -10.82 21.96 -9.19
N ASP A 753 -11.53 21.70 -10.30
CA ASP A 753 -12.05 22.74 -11.19
C ASP A 753 -13.16 23.57 -10.53
N ILE A 754 -14.01 22.95 -9.69
CA ILE A 754 -15.01 23.68 -8.90
C ILE A 754 -14.34 24.54 -7.84
N LEU A 755 -13.39 23.96 -7.09
CA LEU A 755 -12.69 24.66 -6.00
C LEU A 755 -11.77 25.77 -6.50
N ALA A 756 -11.15 25.62 -7.67
CA ALA A 756 -10.27 26.61 -8.27
C ALA A 756 -10.99 27.92 -8.63
N GLU A 757 -12.29 27.87 -8.92
CA GLU A 757 -13.13 29.05 -9.16
C GLU A 757 -13.69 29.65 -7.86
N GLY A 758 -13.41 29.03 -6.71
CA GLY A 758 -13.91 29.48 -5.41
C GLY A 758 -15.37 29.14 -5.16
N ALA A 759 -15.94 28.23 -5.96
CA ALA A 759 -17.34 27.85 -5.84
C ALA A 759 -17.60 27.01 -4.57
N PRO A 760 -18.76 27.17 -3.91
CA PRO A 760 -19.03 26.60 -2.58
C PRO A 760 -19.44 25.12 -2.63
N LEU A 761 -18.50 24.25 -2.98
CA LEU A 761 -18.64 22.80 -2.83
C LEU A 761 -18.46 22.40 -1.37
N GLU A 762 -19.53 21.90 -0.75
CA GLU A 762 -19.57 21.67 0.70
C GLU A 762 -19.48 20.20 1.11
N ALA A 763 -19.78 19.27 0.19
CA ALA A 763 -19.75 17.84 0.47
C ALA A 763 -19.69 16.96 -0.79
N LEU A 764 -19.35 15.68 -0.62
CA LEU A 764 -19.24 14.70 -1.70
C LEU A 764 -20.20 13.52 -1.50
N GLY A 765 -20.85 13.09 -2.57
CA GLY A 765 -21.74 11.94 -2.60
C GLY A 765 -21.21 10.85 -3.53
N PHE A 766 -21.24 9.60 -3.07
CA PHE A 766 -20.81 8.46 -3.87
C PHE A 766 -21.91 7.41 -4.02
N GLN A 767 -22.47 7.32 -5.23
CA GLN A 767 -23.49 6.32 -5.51
C GLN A 767 -22.88 4.92 -5.44
N SER A 768 -23.46 4.08 -4.57
CA SER A 768 -22.93 2.80 -4.12
C SER A 768 -23.75 1.62 -4.62
N ARG A 769 -24.07 1.66 -5.93
CA ARG A 769 -24.72 0.57 -6.65
C ARG A 769 -23.72 -0.54 -6.99
N ILE A 770 -23.58 -1.50 -6.09
CA ILE A 770 -22.60 -2.58 -6.16
C ILE A 770 -23.00 -3.58 -7.26
N LYS A 771 -22.25 -3.58 -8.37
CA LYS A 771 -22.47 -4.44 -9.55
C LYS A 771 -21.47 -5.59 -9.68
N GLN A 772 -20.43 -5.55 -8.85
CA GLN A 772 -19.41 -6.57 -8.64
C GLN A 772 -18.93 -6.47 -7.18
N HIS A 773 -18.47 -7.57 -6.59
CA HIS A 773 -17.88 -7.51 -5.26
C HIS A 773 -16.57 -6.71 -5.31
N ILE A 774 -16.47 -5.67 -4.48
CA ILE A 774 -15.29 -4.80 -4.33
C ILE A 774 -14.79 -5.00 -2.91
N LYS A 775 -13.47 -5.15 -2.74
CA LYS A 775 -12.92 -5.41 -1.41
C LYS A 775 -13.14 -4.20 -0.47
N PRO A 776 -13.42 -4.43 0.81
CA PRO A 776 -13.59 -3.38 1.81
C PRO A 776 -12.46 -2.35 1.85
N GLU A 777 -11.21 -2.82 1.74
CA GLU A 777 -10.00 -1.99 1.73
C GLU A 777 -9.94 -1.07 0.51
N ASP A 778 -10.33 -1.57 -0.67
CA ASP A 778 -10.38 -0.77 -1.90
C ASP A 778 -11.44 0.33 -1.79
N VAL A 779 -12.59 0.02 -1.19
CA VAL A 779 -13.64 1.01 -0.92
C VAL A 779 -13.13 2.08 0.04
N TYR A 780 -12.45 1.68 1.12
CA TYR A 780 -11.86 2.60 2.08
C TYR A 780 -10.79 3.50 1.45
N GLN A 781 -9.89 2.94 0.63
CA GLN A 781 -8.86 3.72 -0.07
C GLN A 781 -9.46 4.73 -1.05
N ARG A 782 -10.53 4.36 -1.76
CA ARG A 782 -11.25 5.31 -2.63
C ARG A 782 -11.78 6.47 -1.81
N LEU A 783 -12.44 6.22 -0.68
CA LEU A 783 -12.93 7.27 0.21
C LEU A 783 -11.78 8.12 0.77
N ASN A 784 -10.68 7.48 1.18
CA ASN A 784 -9.51 8.17 1.75
C ASN A 784 -8.79 9.08 0.75
N LYS A 785 -8.86 8.79 -0.55
CA LYS A 785 -8.33 9.72 -1.56
C LYS A 785 -9.17 11.00 -1.63
N PHE A 786 -10.50 10.90 -1.59
CA PHE A 786 -11.37 12.09 -1.57
C PHE A 786 -11.35 12.82 -0.21
N ALA A 787 -10.89 12.15 0.85
CA ALA A 787 -10.69 12.75 2.16
C ALA A 787 -9.70 13.93 2.15
N GLU A 788 -8.77 13.95 1.18
CA GLU A 788 -7.77 14.99 0.97
C GLU A 788 -8.38 16.38 0.75
N PHE A 789 -9.61 16.46 0.23
CA PHE A 789 -10.32 17.73 0.06
C PHE A 789 -10.89 18.30 1.37
N GLY A 790 -10.85 17.54 2.48
CA GLY A 790 -11.38 17.98 3.78
C GLY A 790 -12.91 18.08 3.84
N LEU A 791 -13.62 17.59 2.82
CA LEU A 791 -15.07 17.69 2.71
C LEU A 791 -15.77 16.46 3.34
N PRO A 792 -16.94 16.63 3.98
CA PRO A 792 -17.76 15.51 4.41
C PRO A 792 -18.27 14.68 3.23
N MET A 793 -18.42 13.38 3.46
CA MET A 793 -18.78 12.40 2.42
C MET A 793 -20.03 11.61 2.79
N LEU A 794 -20.82 11.22 1.78
CA LEU A 794 -21.96 10.32 1.92
C LEU A 794 -21.86 9.14 0.95
N GLY A 795 -22.13 7.93 1.47
CA GLY A 795 -22.52 6.81 0.61
C GLY A 795 -23.96 7.00 0.17
N THR A 796 -24.18 7.35 -1.09
CA THR A 796 -25.52 7.51 -1.66
C THR A 796 -25.91 6.24 -2.41
N GLU A 797 -27.21 6.02 -2.60
CA GLU A 797 -27.76 4.97 -3.47
C GLU A 797 -27.17 3.55 -3.27
N PHE A 798 -27.00 3.11 -2.02
CA PHE A 798 -26.56 1.74 -1.73
C PHE A 798 -27.60 0.73 -2.19
N GLU A 799 -27.19 -0.15 -3.11
CA GLU A 799 -27.96 -1.32 -3.57
C GLU A 799 -27.02 -2.34 -4.22
N ILE A 800 -27.35 -3.64 -4.09
CA ILE A 800 -26.61 -4.72 -4.75
C ILE A 800 -27.38 -5.17 -6.01
N VAL A 801 -26.76 -4.98 -7.16
CA VAL A 801 -27.41 -5.11 -8.47
C VAL A 801 -26.74 -6.21 -9.28
N ASP A 802 -27.50 -7.27 -9.59
CA ASP A 802 -27.05 -8.28 -10.54
C ASP A 802 -26.77 -7.61 -11.90
N SER A 803 -25.63 -7.92 -12.49
CA SER A 803 -25.16 -7.29 -13.72
C SER A 803 -24.65 -8.34 -14.72
N GLY A 804 -24.25 -7.90 -15.91
CA GLY A 804 -23.54 -8.76 -16.86
C GLY A 804 -22.17 -9.24 -16.35
N TYR A 805 -21.65 -8.64 -15.27
CA TYR A 805 -20.36 -8.99 -14.68
C TYR A 805 -20.48 -10.03 -13.56
N GLN A 806 -21.52 -9.93 -12.73
CA GLN A 806 -21.71 -10.80 -11.57
C GLN A 806 -23.19 -10.91 -11.20
N LYS A 807 -23.59 -12.12 -10.79
CA LYS A 807 -24.86 -12.38 -10.10
C LYS A 807 -24.53 -12.72 -8.66
N PHE A 808 -25.32 -12.20 -7.72
CA PHE A 808 -25.05 -12.36 -6.30
C PHE A 808 -26.01 -13.38 -5.67
N THR A 809 -25.45 -14.31 -4.92
CA THR A 809 -26.22 -15.17 -4.02
C THR A 809 -26.69 -14.39 -2.80
N ASP A 810 -27.63 -14.94 -2.05
CA ASP A 810 -28.09 -14.35 -0.78
C ASP A 810 -26.93 -14.15 0.20
N LYS A 811 -25.99 -15.10 0.26
CA LYS A 811 -24.79 -15.00 1.10
C LYS A 811 -23.86 -13.86 0.66
N ASP A 812 -23.67 -13.69 -0.66
CA ASP A 812 -22.85 -12.57 -1.16
C ASP A 812 -23.49 -11.23 -0.79
N ARG A 813 -24.83 -11.15 -0.84
CA ARG A 813 -25.60 -9.96 -0.47
C ARG A 813 -25.46 -9.61 1.00
N GLU A 814 -25.53 -10.61 1.89
CA GLU A 814 -25.28 -10.44 3.32
C GLU A 814 -23.88 -9.90 3.58
N GLU A 815 -22.87 -10.54 2.99
CA GLU A 815 -21.47 -10.19 3.18
C GLU A 815 -21.15 -8.78 2.68
N ILE A 816 -21.51 -8.46 1.44
CA ILE A 816 -21.30 -7.13 0.86
C ILE A 816 -22.03 -6.06 1.68
N THR A 817 -23.24 -6.34 2.18
CA THR A 817 -23.94 -5.39 3.05
C THR A 817 -23.18 -5.12 4.34
N LYS A 818 -22.69 -6.18 5.01
CA LYS A 818 -21.88 -6.06 6.22
C LYS A 818 -20.61 -5.24 5.95
N GLU A 819 -19.90 -5.56 4.88
CA GLU A 819 -18.66 -4.90 4.46
C GLU A 819 -18.86 -3.42 4.18
N MET A 820 -19.80 -3.07 3.31
CA MET A 820 -20.05 -1.69 2.91
C MET A 820 -20.50 -0.84 4.10
N MET A 821 -21.43 -1.34 4.92
CA MET A 821 -21.84 -0.67 6.16
C MET A 821 -20.65 -0.41 7.08
N THR A 822 -19.79 -1.43 7.27
CA THR A 822 -18.64 -1.35 8.19
C THR A 822 -17.59 -0.34 7.69
N ILE A 823 -17.28 -0.36 6.39
CA ILE A 823 -16.29 0.56 5.82
C ILE A 823 -16.77 2.00 5.86
N TYR A 824 -17.99 2.28 5.39
CA TYR A 824 -18.57 3.62 5.45
C TYR A 824 -18.68 4.12 6.90
N PHE A 825 -19.15 3.29 7.82
CA PHE A 825 -19.22 3.67 9.23
C PHE A 825 -17.84 3.87 9.85
N SER A 826 -16.80 3.16 9.42
CA SER A 826 -15.44 3.32 9.97
C SER A 826 -14.69 4.56 9.49
N HIS A 827 -15.11 5.21 8.39
CA HIS A 827 -14.34 6.31 7.82
C HIS A 827 -14.68 7.65 8.51
N PRO A 828 -13.69 8.41 9.02
CA PRO A 828 -13.94 9.56 9.90
C PRO A 828 -14.74 10.70 9.24
N GLN A 829 -14.54 10.94 7.94
CA GLN A 829 -15.25 11.98 7.18
C GLN A 829 -16.53 11.51 6.47
N VAL A 830 -16.85 10.21 6.52
CA VAL A 830 -18.14 9.75 6.00
C VAL A 830 -19.19 10.03 7.06
N GLU A 831 -20.27 10.71 6.69
CA GLU A 831 -21.34 11.08 7.62
C GLU A 831 -22.56 10.19 7.52
N GLY A 832 -22.67 9.30 6.53
CA GLY A 832 -23.87 8.49 6.34
C GLY A 832 -23.83 7.53 5.15
N LEU A 833 -24.83 6.63 5.11
CA LEU A 833 -25.07 5.66 4.06
C LEU A 833 -26.58 5.54 3.78
N TYR A 834 -26.99 5.71 2.51
CA TYR A 834 -28.40 5.74 2.11
C TYR A 834 -28.77 4.56 1.20
N VAL A 835 -29.76 3.76 1.61
CA VAL A 835 -30.30 2.63 0.84
C VAL A 835 -31.21 3.13 -0.28
N TRP A 836 -30.92 2.76 -1.53
CA TRP A 836 -31.69 3.24 -2.69
C TRP A 836 -33.09 2.62 -2.80
N THR A 837 -33.23 1.32 -2.48
CA THR A 837 -34.50 0.60 -2.64
C THR A 837 -34.91 -0.08 -1.32
N PRO A 838 -35.51 0.63 -0.35
CA PRO A 838 -36.02 0.00 0.86
C PRO A 838 -37.10 -1.06 0.59
N PHE A 839 -38.07 -0.75 -0.27
CA PHE A 839 -39.22 -1.61 -0.57
C PHE A 839 -39.37 -1.81 -2.09
N GLY A 840 -39.65 -3.05 -2.53
CA GLY A 840 -39.94 -3.30 -3.94
C GLY A 840 -39.96 -4.77 -4.35
N GLN A 841 -40.54 -5.06 -5.51
CA GLN A 841 -40.59 -6.43 -6.05
C GLN A 841 -39.23 -6.94 -6.56
N ASN A 842 -38.37 -6.02 -7.00
CA ASN A 842 -37.08 -6.36 -7.59
C ASN A 842 -36.09 -6.91 -6.54
N LYS A 843 -35.11 -7.69 -6.99
CA LYS A 843 -34.14 -8.37 -6.11
C LYS A 843 -33.19 -7.45 -5.33
N LYS A 844 -33.13 -6.17 -5.71
CA LYS A 844 -32.29 -5.15 -5.07
C LYS A 844 -32.98 -4.45 -3.90
N ALA A 845 -34.26 -4.72 -3.66
CA ALA A 845 -35.00 -4.13 -2.56
C ALA A 845 -34.67 -4.81 -1.23
N PHE A 846 -34.52 -4.04 -0.15
CA PHE A 846 -34.32 -4.60 1.19
C PHE A 846 -35.50 -5.46 1.65
N TYR A 847 -36.71 -5.04 1.30
CA TYR A 847 -37.95 -5.75 1.60
C TYR A 847 -38.78 -5.91 0.33
N ASP A 848 -39.49 -7.04 0.22
CA ASP A 848 -40.54 -7.16 -0.79
C ASP A 848 -41.79 -6.31 -0.43
N LEU A 849 -42.81 -6.33 -1.27
CA LEU A 849 -44.04 -5.55 -1.05
C LEU A 849 -44.93 -6.09 0.09
N ASP A 850 -44.67 -7.32 0.53
CA ASP A 850 -45.33 -7.94 1.67
C ASP A 850 -44.54 -7.72 2.98
N LEU A 851 -43.46 -6.93 2.91
CA LEU A 851 -42.55 -6.61 4.01
C LEU A 851 -41.78 -7.84 4.54
N ASN A 852 -41.51 -8.84 3.68
CA ASN A 852 -40.55 -9.88 4.03
C ASN A 852 -39.12 -9.35 3.83
N PRO A 853 -38.23 -9.47 4.84
CA PRO A 853 -36.87 -8.97 4.74
C PRO A 853 -36.01 -9.88 3.85
N ARG A 854 -35.26 -9.24 2.94
CA ARG A 854 -34.21 -9.88 2.14
C ARG A 854 -32.89 -9.96 2.92
N PRO A 855 -31.90 -10.71 2.44
CA PRO A 855 -30.65 -10.91 3.18
C PRO A 855 -29.95 -9.61 3.59
N GLU A 856 -29.96 -8.59 2.72
CA GLU A 856 -29.39 -7.26 3.01
C GLU A 856 -30.09 -6.56 4.19
N ALA A 857 -31.42 -6.61 4.24
CA ALA A 857 -32.19 -5.99 5.32
C ALA A 857 -31.92 -6.61 6.69
N LYS A 858 -31.71 -7.94 6.73
CA LYS A 858 -31.37 -8.65 7.97
C LYS A 858 -30.02 -8.17 8.49
N VAL A 859 -28.99 -8.15 7.63
CA VAL A 859 -27.65 -7.66 8.01
C VAL A 859 -27.68 -6.19 8.40
N TRP A 860 -28.45 -5.36 7.69
CA TRP A 860 -28.62 -3.96 8.04
C TRP A 860 -29.14 -3.78 9.47
N LYS A 861 -30.25 -4.46 9.79
CA LYS A 861 -30.86 -4.41 11.13
C LYS A 861 -29.90 -4.94 12.20
N ASP A 862 -29.20 -6.04 11.92
CA ASP A 862 -28.23 -6.62 12.85
C ASP A 862 -27.05 -5.67 13.14
N GLN A 863 -26.53 -4.97 12.12
CA GLN A 863 -25.45 -4.01 12.30
C GLN A 863 -25.93 -2.75 13.04
N LEU A 864 -27.12 -2.24 12.73
CA LEU A 864 -27.72 -1.12 13.50
C LEU A 864 -27.88 -1.48 14.97
N ASN A 865 -28.37 -2.68 15.28
CA ASN A 865 -28.52 -3.14 16.66
C ASN A 865 -27.16 -3.21 17.38
N LYS A 866 -26.11 -3.68 16.70
CA LYS A 866 -24.74 -3.73 17.25
C LYS A 866 -24.11 -2.36 17.45
N TRP A 867 -24.47 -1.39 16.62
CA TRP A 867 -23.93 -0.04 16.67
C TRP A 867 -24.80 0.94 17.45
N THR A 868 -25.78 0.45 18.21
CA THR A 868 -26.64 1.28 19.06
C THR A 868 -26.28 1.08 20.52
N THR A 869 -26.12 2.16 21.27
CA THR A 869 -25.81 2.12 22.70
C THR A 869 -27.09 2.13 23.52
N ASN A 870 -27.43 0.98 24.10
CA ASN A 870 -28.50 0.87 25.10
C ASN A 870 -27.94 0.18 26.33
N LEU A 871 -27.99 0.84 27.47
CA LEU A 871 -27.44 0.31 28.71
C LEU A 871 -28.24 0.73 29.94
N THR A 872 -28.03 -0.03 31.00
CA THR A 872 -28.47 0.28 32.35
C THR A 872 -27.22 0.60 33.16
N ALA A 873 -27.25 1.70 33.91
CA ALA A 873 -26.13 2.15 34.72
C ALA A 873 -26.55 2.48 36.15
N ASP A 874 -25.81 1.98 37.12
CA ASP A 874 -25.95 2.36 38.51
C ASP A 874 -25.25 3.71 38.75
N ILE A 875 -26.03 4.69 39.21
CA ILE A 875 -25.48 5.99 39.60
C ILE A 875 -25.01 5.94 41.05
N LYS A 876 -23.74 6.32 41.26
CA LYS A 876 -23.14 6.54 42.58
C LYS A 876 -22.62 7.98 42.67
N ASN A 877 -22.95 8.69 43.74
CA ASN A 877 -22.66 10.12 43.89
C ASN A 877 -23.17 10.95 42.71
N GLY A 878 -24.33 10.59 42.16
CA GLY A 878 -24.91 11.26 41.01
C GLY A 878 -24.20 11.09 39.67
N LYS A 879 -23.14 10.26 39.57
CA LYS A 879 -22.38 10.05 38.33
C LYS A 879 -22.49 8.64 37.75
N ALA A 880 -22.47 8.56 36.42
CA ALA A 880 -22.33 7.32 35.65
C ALA A 880 -21.42 7.56 34.44
N ASP A 881 -20.38 6.75 34.30
CA ASP A 881 -19.44 6.82 33.19
C ASP A 881 -19.67 5.64 32.23
N PHE A 882 -19.72 5.91 30.93
CA PHE A 882 -19.83 4.88 29.90
C PHE A 882 -19.23 5.36 28.58
N ARG A 883 -18.99 4.43 27.65
CA ARG A 883 -18.54 4.75 26.30
C ARG A 883 -19.62 4.36 25.29
N GLY A 884 -20.16 5.35 24.59
CA GLY A 884 -21.32 5.19 23.70
C GLY A 884 -21.08 5.74 22.30
N PHE A 885 -21.85 5.26 21.33
CA PHE A 885 -21.88 5.80 19.96
C PHE A 885 -22.37 7.26 19.94
N LYS A 886 -21.81 8.10 19.09
CA LYS A 886 -22.19 9.52 19.01
C LYS A 886 -23.62 9.67 18.48
N GLY A 887 -24.35 10.63 19.03
CA GLY A 887 -25.75 10.87 18.71
C GLY A 887 -26.58 11.28 19.93
N LYS A 888 -27.91 11.30 19.77
CA LYS A 888 -28.83 11.70 20.83
C LYS A 888 -29.21 10.52 21.71
N TYR A 889 -29.33 10.77 23.01
CA TYR A 889 -29.66 9.81 24.03
C TYR A 889 -30.81 10.28 24.89
N LYS A 890 -31.62 9.34 25.38
CA LYS A 890 -32.58 9.55 26.44
C LYS A 890 -32.09 8.85 27.70
N VAL A 891 -31.88 9.61 28.77
CA VAL A 891 -31.72 9.05 30.12
C VAL A 891 -33.07 9.00 30.81
N SER A 892 -33.39 7.88 31.46
CA SER A 892 -34.61 7.69 32.25
C SER A 892 -34.29 7.12 33.63
N TYR A 893 -35.03 7.59 34.64
CA TYR A 893 -34.95 7.13 36.04
C TYR A 893 -36.35 6.84 36.56
N THR A 894 -36.56 5.67 37.17
CA THR A 894 -37.86 5.29 37.74
C THR A 894 -37.77 5.16 39.25
N ASN A 895 -38.62 5.91 39.96
CA ASN A 895 -38.70 5.87 41.41
C ASN A 895 -40.16 5.87 41.86
N LYS A 896 -40.54 4.91 42.71
CA LYS A 896 -41.91 4.74 43.24
C LYS A 896 -43.00 4.78 42.15
N GLY A 897 -42.76 4.12 41.02
CA GLY A 897 -43.72 4.03 39.91
C GLY A 897 -43.83 5.28 39.02
N LYS A 898 -42.99 6.30 39.23
CA LYS A 898 -42.89 7.47 38.35
C LYS A 898 -41.57 7.47 37.59
N THR A 899 -41.64 7.75 36.29
CA THR A 899 -40.47 7.82 35.40
C THR A 899 -40.17 9.26 35.02
N TYR A 900 -38.91 9.64 35.16
CA TYR A 900 -38.35 10.94 34.80
C TYR A 900 -37.37 10.75 33.66
N SER A 901 -37.31 11.67 32.70
CA SER A 901 -36.35 11.55 31.58
C SER A 901 -35.85 12.88 31.06
N LYS A 902 -34.71 12.84 30.35
CA LYS A 902 -34.11 13.98 29.65
C LYS A 902 -33.33 13.49 28.43
N ILE A 903 -33.33 14.28 27.37
CA ILE A 903 -32.50 14.05 26.18
C ILE A 903 -31.18 14.81 26.33
N PHE A 904 -30.08 14.16 25.96
CA PHE A 904 -28.75 14.75 25.83
C PHE A 904 -28.07 14.22 24.56
N GLU A 905 -26.92 14.78 24.19
CA GLU A 905 -26.20 14.42 22.98
C GLU A 905 -24.73 14.13 23.28
N VAL A 906 -24.19 13.11 22.63
CA VAL A 906 -22.77 12.71 22.70
C VAL A 906 -22.09 13.13 21.41
N THR A 907 -21.05 13.96 21.52
CA THR A 907 -20.36 14.59 20.38
C THR A 907 -18.83 14.34 20.42
N ASP A 908 -18.09 15.01 19.55
CA ASP A 908 -16.62 15.05 19.54
C ASP A 908 -16.01 15.92 20.67
N SER A 909 -16.80 16.76 21.34
CA SER A 909 -16.37 17.72 22.37
C SER A 909 -16.85 17.33 23.78
N GLU A 910 -16.30 17.96 24.84
CA GLU A 910 -16.47 17.63 26.27
C GLU A 910 -17.76 16.86 26.61
N ASN A 911 -17.62 15.56 26.88
CA ASN A 911 -18.74 14.67 27.22
C ASN A 911 -18.96 14.57 28.75
N ASN A 912 -18.66 15.65 29.48
CA ASN A 912 -19.12 15.83 30.86
C ASN A 912 -20.54 16.39 30.80
N ILE A 913 -21.55 15.52 30.89
CA ILE A 913 -22.94 15.86 30.61
C ILE A 913 -23.70 15.98 31.92
N GLU A 914 -24.25 17.17 32.20
CA GLU A 914 -25.15 17.38 33.33
C GLU A 914 -26.61 17.37 32.88
N VAL A 915 -27.44 16.54 33.51
CA VAL A 915 -28.86 16.40 33.18
C VAL A 915 -29.74 16.55 34.41
N LYS A 916 -30.69 17.48 34.33
CA LYS A 916 -31.77 17.65 35.31
C LYS A 916 -33.02 16.95 34.81
N LEU A 917 -33.44 15.89 35.51
CA LEU A 917 -34.59 15.10 35.10
C LEU A 917 -35.93 15.80 35.41
N THR A 918 -36.86 15.73 34.47
CA THR A 918 -38.24 16.21 34.62
C THR A 918 -39.22 15.04 34.54
N GLU A 919 -40.33 15.13 35.28
CA GLU A 919 -41.38 14.10 35.27
C GLU A 919 -41.98 14.03 33.85
N LEU A 920 -42.16 12.82 33.32
CA LEU A 920 -42.89 12.64 32.06
C LEU A 920 -44.34 13.07 32.31
N ASN A 921 -44.75 14.19 31.74
CA ASN A 921 -46.18 14.47 31.59
C ASN A 921 -46.75 13.39 30.66
N LYS A 922 -47.79 12.70 31.12
CA LYS A 922 -48.45 11.59 30.41
C LYS A 922 -48.82 11.93 28.98
#